data_AF-A0A7S1FCP0-F1
#
_entry.id   AF-A0A7S1FCP0-F1
#
_cell.length_a   1.000
_cell.length_b   1.000
_cell.length_c   1.000
_cell.angle_alpha   90.00
_cell.angle_beta   90.00
_cell.angle_gamma   90.00
#
_symmetry.space_group_name_H-M   'P 1'
#
loop_
_entity.id
_entity.type
_entity.pdbx_description
1 polymer ?
#
loop_
_entity_poly.entity_id
_entity_poly.type
_entity_poly.pdbx_seq_one_letter_code
_entity_poly.pdbx_strand_id
1 'polypeptide(L)'
;KTFVVCCNWVVELSMDVEWPITEITSIVRGSHWNRCDRTFPLFRRAVLLSPKETLERKGTDAEDCWLFLFEFCALKRAYKRQILECMAVLIEVKSWESALSRSVTLKSKAQALPEDVQAALAMESPVIMSTLTPQQAEKLRGAPPPPDMRKDEVFKSIKMFQAADKIHEGMIKEDAADEMPFAEPVDKKRAIYVEDTAVAREFRDSIESVMDIMDRRSFENDAVTCFCALRRACLHVAQCPQGPDVFARDSEHAGAVISFLIDFTKRHHRIRIKQICEVVNLLLSCPAWVAALDVSPMLRDRIRSELPEEIQAAFALQNRHLEASVTDRARTKAKDITDASLRQARKVAGDMHSIRHSIWIQPSSPEPPLDSVEEENSGVEPELSDAPKGAHEDKYQAIRDQAKATGAKATELTKEYGPKALEGMKGAAKQGWRVGDQARKKLEWRQGATPDGKKYYYNVRTKKTQWEKPKELIGGEEQNSTRDFARGDKVEVYSNSNQVWCSGVVEKVNPDTVNVAYRPPGAPADQWARKELSKAHETLRRAGDRESAKESARGSATAPSPEIKRWTSEESAAYESFFQAGGEPGKVAGYLSKSGLPRKALKEIWTVANPRMNSLLEKEEFFMCCRLTGHCQAMGEDVIVAEGGRPLRKLLQANCKVPPPALAQFH
;
A
#
# COMPACT_ATOMS: atom_id res chain seq x y z
N LYS A 1 40.90 15.07 -25.14
CA LYS A 1 41.03 16.11 -24.10
C LYS A 1 39.86 17.08 -24.19
N THR A 2 38.79 16.81 -23.44
CA THR A 2 37.87 17.86 -22.95
C THR A 2 37.24 17.29 -21.69
N PHE A 3 37.78 17.70 -20.55
CA PHE A 3 37.23 17.44 -19.23
C PHE A 3 36.03 18.36 -19.05
N VAL A 4 34.86 17.81 -18.73
CA VAL A 4 33.85 18.54 -17.98
C VAL A 4 33.81 17.87 -16.61
N VAL A 5 34.42 18.56 -15.64
CA VAL A 5 34.42 18.20 -14.23
C VAL A 5 32.97 18.34 -13.75
N CYS A 6 32.26 17.22 -13.67
CA CYS A 6 31.02 17.14 -12.91
C CYS A 6 31.39 16.75 -11.47
N CYS A 7 30.81 17.46 -10.51
CA CYS A 7 31.15 17.48 -9.11
C CYS A 7 31.41 16.09 -8.49
N ASN A 8 32.47 16.03 -7.68
CA ASN A 8 32.91 14.93 -6.82
C ASN A 8 31.83 14.47 -5.83
N TRP A 9 30.84 13.73 -6.30
CA TRP A 9 30.03 12.84 -5.48
C TRP A 9 29.95 11.49 -6.21
N VAL A 10 31.07 10.76 -6.21
CA VAL A 10 30.96 9.30 -6.15
C VAL A 10 30.39 9.00 -4.77
N VAL A 11 29.06 9.07 -4.63
CA VAL A 11 28.41 8.30 -3.57
C VAL A 11 28.58 6.88 -4.03
N GLU A 12 29.65 6.25 -3.56
CA GLU A 12 29.66 4.81 -3.41
C GLU A 12 28.42 4.52 -2.57
N LEU A 13 27.31 4.18 -3.23
CA LEU A 13 26.09 3.65 -2.63
C LEU A 13 26.41 2.26 -2.07
N SER A 14 27.38 2.20 -1.17
CA SER A 14 27.48 1.17 -0.15
C SER A 14 26.26 1.37 0.72
N MET A 15 25.18 0.64 0.42
CA MET A 15 24.09 0.49 1.38
C MET A 15 24.71 -0.19 2.61
N ASP A 16 25.14 0.60 3.60
CA ASP A 16 25.53 0.04 4.90
C ASP A 16 24.41 -0.87 5.37
N VAL A 17 24.69 -2.17 5.39
CA VAL A 17 23.72 -3.18 5.78
C VAL A 17 23.34 -2.91 7.22
N GLU A 18 22.05 -2.77 7.51
CA GLU A 18 21.59 -2.39 8.83
C GLU A 18 21.84 -3.53 9.84
N TRP A 19 22.57 -3.23 10.91
CA TRP A 19 22.88 -4.18 11.97
C TRP A 19 21.94 -3.97 13.16
N PRO A 20 21.07 -4.95 13.51
CA PRO A 20 20.10 -4.79 14.59
C PRO A 20 20.71 -5.03 15.99
N ILE A 21 21.91 -4.51 16.24
CA ILE A 21 22.68 -4.78 17.48
C ILE A 21 21.93 -4.30 18.72
N THR A 22 21.34 -3.10 18.67
CA THR A 22 20.57 -2.54 19.79
C THR A 22 19.37 -3.40 20.16
N GLU A 23 18.68 -3.95 19.15
CA GLU A 23 17.55 -4.84 19.36
C GLU A 23 18.00 -6.20 19.88
N ILE A 24 19.07 -6.78 19.32
CA ILE A 24 19.68 -8.03 19.80
C ILE A 24 20.06 -7.92 21.28
N THR A 25 20.81 -6.89 21.66
CA THR A 25 21.22 -6.67 23.04
C THR A 25 20.01 -6.52 23.97
N SER A 26 18.96 -5.81 23.53
CA SER A 26 17.72 -5.66 24.29
C SER A 26 16.98 -7.00 24.48
N ILE A 27 16.90 -7.82 23.43
CA ILE A 27 16.26 -9.15 23.48
C ILE A 27 17.01 -10.07 24.44
N VAL A 28 18.33 -10.18 24.30
CA VAL A 28 19.15 -11.09 25.11
C VAL A 28 19.15 -10.66 26.58
N ARG A 29 19.41 -9.38 26.87
CA ARG A 29 19.49 -8.89 28.26
C ARG A 29 18.13 -8.77 28.93
N GLY A 30 17.07 -8.46 28.17
CA GLY A 30 15.70 -8.38 28.67
C GLY A 30 14.93 -9.70 28.63
N SER A 31 15.50 -10.76 28.06
CA SER A 31 14.80 -12.03 27.79
C SER A 31 13.49 -11.86 26.99
N HIS A 32 13.44 -10.87 26.09
CA HIS A 32 12.25 -10.50 25.31
C HIS A 32 12.21 -11.20 23.95
N TRP A 33 12.05 -12.52 23.97
CA TRP A 33 12.08 -13.37 22.78
C TRP A 33 10.84 -13.27 21.86
N ASN A 34 9.80 -12.54 22.27
CA ASN A 34 8.60 -12.35 21.45
C ASN A 34 8.83 -11.52 20.17
N ARG A 35 9.95 -10.80 20.06
CA ARG A 35 10.29 -9.94 18.90
C ARG A 35 11.38 -10.51 17.99
N CYS A 36 11.97 -11.66 18.33
CA CYS A 36 13.15 -12.18 17.63
C CYS A 36 12.88 -12.57 16.17
N ASP A 37 11.63 -12.89 15.80
CA ASP A 37 11.25 -13.30 14.45
C ASP A 37 11.51 -12.21 13.40
N ARG A 38 11.52 -10.93 13.81
CA ARG A 38 11.85 -9.78 12.93
C ARG A 38 13.34 -9.46 12.94
N THR A 39 14.01 -9.66 14.07
CA THR A 39 15.41 -9.32 14.28
C THR A 39 16.35 -10.30 13.59
N PHE A 40 16.07 -11.61 13.64
CA PHE A 40 16.96 -12.63 13.08
C PHE A 40 17.17 -12.48 11.56
N PRO A 41 16.14 -12.29 10.71
CA PRO A 41 16.35 -12.10 9.27
C PRO A 41 17.21 -10.88 8.93
N LEU A 42 17.06 -9.78 9.67
CA LEU A 42 17.91 -8.59 9.51
C LEU A 42 19.35 -8.89 9.90
N PHE A 43 19.55 -9.57 11.03
CA PHE A 43 20.86 -9.98 11.50
C PHE A 43 21.54 -10.94 10.52
N ARG A 44 20.82 -11.95 10.02
CA ARG A 44 21.31 -12.89 9.00
C ARG A 44 21.77 -12.14 7.76
N ARG A 45 20.95 -11.24 7.23
CA ARG A 45 21.33 -10.42 6.07
C ARG A 45 22.59 -9.61 6.34
N ALA A 46 22.70 -8.99 7.52
CA ALA A 46 23.88 -8.23 7.93
C ALA A 46 25.15 -9.08 7.97
N VAL A 47 25.08 -10.27 8.54
CA VAL A 47 26.22 -11.20 8.64
C VAL A 47 26.64 -11.70 7.26
N LEU A 48 25.70 -12.19 6.44
CA LEU A 48 26.02 -12.87 5.18
C LEU A 48 26.50 -11.94 4.06
N LEU A 49 26.20 -10.64 4.14
CA LEU A 49 26.59 -9.65 3.14
C LEU A 49 27.79 -8.79 3.58
N SER A 50 28.13 -8.76 4.88
CA SER A 50 29.21 -7.92 5.35
C SER A 50 30.58 -8.49 4.98
N PRO A 51 31.53 -7.65 4.51
CA PRO A 51 32.90 -8.07 4.31
C PRO A 51 33.57 -8.37 5.66
N LYS A 52 34.63 -9.20 5.65
CA LYS A 52 35.30 -9.67 6.88
C LYS A 52 35.82 -8.51 7.75
N GLU A 53 36.24 -7.41 7.14
CA GLU A 53 36.69 -6.20 7.82
C GLU A 53 35.57 -5.53 8.63
N THR A 54 34.34 -5.53 8.09
CA THR A 54 33.17 -5.01 8.81
C THR A 54 32.79 -5.93 9.96
N LEU A 55 32.83 -7.24 9.75
CA LEU A 55 32.59 -8.22 10.80
C LEU A 55 33.60 -8.08 11.95
N GLU A 56 34.88 -7.89 11.64
CA GLU A 56 35.94 -7.71 12.64
C GLU A 56 35.65 -6.48 13.53
N ARG A 57 35.25 -5.35 12.92
CA ARG A 57 34.84 -4.14 13.65
C ARG A 57 33.61 -4.36 14.55
N LYS A 58 32.68 -5.21 14.12
CA LYS A 58 31.47 -5.57 14.89
C LYS A 58 31.73 -6.62 15.97
N GLY A 59 32.94 -7.15 16.07
CA GLY A 59 33.32 -8.16 17.06
C GLY A 59 33.21 -7.69 18.52
N THR A 60 33.08 -6.38 18.78
CA THR A 60 32.81 -5.84 20.12
C THR A 60 31.48 -6.31 20.69
N ASP A 61 30.50 -6.57 19.82
CA ASP A 61 29.14 -6.99 20.19
C ASP A 61 28.95 -8.52 20.04
N ALA A 62 30.04 -9.26 19.85
CA ALA A 62 29.99 -10.69 19.51
C ALA A 62 29.33 -11.55 20.58
N GLU A 63 29.48 -11.23 21.87
CA GLU A 63 28.89 -12.02 22.96
C GLU A 63 27.36 -12.00 22.93
N ASP A 64 26.74 -10.82 22.85
CA ASP A 64 25.29 -10.66 22.74
C ASP A 64 24.77 -11.32 21.46
N CYS A 65 25.50 -11.21 20.34
CA CYS A 65 25.12 -11.83 19.07
C CYS A 65 25.21 -13.36 19.08
N TRP A 66 26.24 -13.95 19.71
CA TRP A 66 26.36 -15.39 19.89
C TRP A 66 25.26 -15.94 20.80
N LEU A 67 24.99 -15.27 21.92
CA LEU A 67 23.86 -15.63 22.80
C LEU A 67 22.54 -15.58 22.04
N PHE A 68 22.33 -14.54 21.24
CA PHE A 68 21.14 -14.42 20.41
C PHE A 68 20.98 -15.61 19.47
N LEU A 69 22.03 -15.98 18.72
CA LEU A 69 21.98 -17.13 17.81
C LEU A 69 21.72 -18.44 18.53
N PHE A 70 22.35 -18.68 19.69
CA PHE A 70 22.19 -19.93 20.43
C PHE A 70 20.79 -20.07 21.03
N GLU A 71 20.29 -19.03 21.68
CA GLU A 71 18.94 -19.07 22.28
C GLU A 71 17.84 -19.05 21.21
N PHE A 72 18.05 -18.30 20.11
CA PHE A 72 17.14 -18.35 18.96
C PHE A 72 17.10 -19.75 18.34
N CYS A 73 18.23 -20.44 18.22
CA CYS A 73 18.30 -21.82 17.72
C CYS A 73 17.52 -22.80 18.62
N ALA A 74 17.61 -22.63 19.94
CA ALA A 74 16.86 -23.43 20.90
C ALA A 74 15.34 -23.23 20.75
N LEU A 75 14.90 -22.00 20.48
CA LEU A 75 13.48 -21.64 20.36
C LEU A 75 12.88 -21.95 18.97
N LYS A 76 13.64 -21.77 17.90
CA LYS A 76 13.15 -21.73 16.51
C LYS A 76 13.86 -22.77 15.64
N ARG A 77 13.54 -24.05 15.89
CA ARG A 77 14.16 -25.21 15.20
C ARG A 77 14.05 -25.18 13.67
N ALA A 78 13.05 -24.49 13.10
CA ALA A 78 12.92 -24.35 11.65
C ALA A 78 14.06 -23.53 11.00
N TYR A 79 14.82 -22.77 11.79
CA TYR A 79 15.85 -21.85 11.31
C TYR A 79 17.27 -22.41 11.42
N LYS A 80 17.45 -23.67 11.87
CA LYS A 80 18.77 -24.27 12.15
C LYS A 80 19.78 -24.06 11.02
N ARG A 81 19.40 -24.33 9.76
CA ARG A 81 20.27 -24.14 8.59
C ARG A 81 20.70 -22.68 8.44
N GLN A 82 19.76 -21.73 8.53
CA GLN A 82 20.04 -20.31 8.39
C GLN A 82 20.90 -19.76 9.53
N ILE A 83 20.73 -20.31 10.73
CA ILE A 83 21.56 -19.99 11.89
C ILE A 83 22.99 -20.50 11.67
N LEU A 84 23.14 -21.74 11.18
CA LEU A 84 24.45 -22.31 10.82
C LEU A 84 25.17 -21.47 9.76
N GLU A 85 24.46 -20.92 8.77
CA GLU A 85 25.05 -19.99 7.80
C GLU A 85 25.69 -18.77 8.48
N CYS A 86 24.99 -18.16 9.44
CA CYS A 86 25.55 -17.04 10.21
C CYS A 86 26.76 -17.48 11.03
N MET A 87 26.65 -18.60 11.74
CA MET A 87 27.73 -19.11 12.58
C MET A 87 28.98 -19.44 11.77
N ALA A 88 28.82 -20.07 10.60
CA ALA A 88 29.90 -20.41 9.68
C ALA A 88 30.66 -19.17 9.19
N VAL A 89 29.96 -18.06 8.92
CA VAL A 89 30.60 -16.79 8.53
C VAL A 89 31.30 -16.13 9.70
N LEU A 90 30.65 -16.05 10.86
CA LEU A 90 31.18 -15.36 12.03
C LEU A 90 32.40 -16.08 12.62
N ILE A 91 32.42 -17.41 12.61
CA ILE A 91 33.54 -18.17 13.20
C ILE A 91 34.84 -18.05 12.41
N GLU A 92 34.79 -17.66 11.13
CA GLU A 92 35.98 -17.35 10.34
C GLU A 92 36.64 -16.01 10.70
N VAL A 93 36.03 -15.24 11.60
CA VAL A 93 36.48 -13.90 12.03
C VAL A 93 37.10 -13.98 13.42
N LYS A 94 38.33 -13.47 13.57
CA LYS A 94 39.17 -13.70 14.77
C LYS A 94 38.55 -13.16 16.05
N SER A 95 37.96 -11.96 15.99
CA SER A 95 37.30 -11.36 17.17
C SER A 95 36.11 -12.18 17.64
N TRP A 96 35.34 -12.75 16.72
CA TRP A 96 34.15 -13.57 17.01
C TRP A 96 34.51 -14.98 17.52
N GLU A 97 35.51 -15.62 16.95
CA GLU A 97 36.09 -16.88 17.44
C GLU A 97 36.68 -16.70 18.86
N SER A 98 37.39 -15.58 19.07
CA SER A 98 37.96 -15.23 20.38
C SER A 98 36.88 -15.02 21.45
N ALA A 99 35.75 -14.39 21.11
CA ALA A 99 34.63 -14.22 22.04
C ALA A 99 34.06 -15.59 22.48
N LEU A 100 33.82 -16.50 21.53
CA LEU A 100 33.31 -17.83 21.80
C LEU A 100 34.29 -18.68 22.63
N SER A 101 35.59 -18.60 22.34
CA SER A 101 36.62 -19.35 23.07
C SER A 101 36.88 -18.84 24.50
N ARG A 102 36.63 -17.55 24.78
CA ARG A 102 36.87 -16.95 26.11
C ARG A 102 35.66 -17.08 27.04
N SER A 103 34.43 -16.97 26.51
CA SER A 103 33.22 -16.92 27.33
C SER A 103 32.74 -18.31 27.77
N VAL A 104 32.79 -18.60 29.07
CA VAL A 104 32.28 -19.85 29.65
C VAL A 104 30.77 -20.01 29.40
N THR A 105 30.02 -18.91 29.47
CA THR A 105 28.58 -18.89 29.22
C THR A 105 28.24 -19.30 27.80
N LEU A 106 28.97 -18.76 26.81
CA LEU A 106 28.77 -19.13 25.40
C LEU A 106 29.08 -20.60 25.15
N LYS A 107 30.14 -21.13 25.76
CA LYS A 107 30.48 -22.56 25.66
C LYS A 107 29.37 -23.45 26.22
N SER A 108 28.84 -23.10 27.40
CA SER A 108 27.73 -23.84 28.01
C SER A 108 26.46 -23.80 27.14
N LYS A 109 26.14 -22.63 26.56
CA LYS A 109 24.99 -22.49 25.65
C LYS A 109 25.19 -23.25 24.33
N ALA A 110 26.41 -23.27 23.79
CA ALA A 110 26.75 -24.06 22.60
C ALA A 110 26.58 -25.58 22.85
N GLN A 111 26.97 -26.07 24.03
CA GLN A 111 26.75 -27.47 24.45
C GLN A 111 25.27 -27.83 24.66
N ALA A 112 24.39 -26.84 24.80
CA ALA A 112 22.95 -27.04 24.96
C ALA A 112 22.18 -27.00 23.62
N LEU A 113 22.87 -26.76 22.50
CA LEU A 113 22.25 -26.78 21.18
C LEU A 113 21.75 -28.17 20.79
N PRO A 114 20.83 -28.28 19.82
CA PRO A 114 20.43 -29.57 19.26
C PRO A 114 21.62 -30.40 18.72
N GLU A 115 21.60 -31.72 18.88
CA GLU A 115 22.74 -32.61 18.53
C GLU A 115 23.17 -32.50 17.06
N ASP A 116 22.21 -32.31 16.15
CA ASP A 116 22.45 -32.10 14.72
C ASP A 116 23.23 -30.79 14.43
N VAL A 117 22.89 -29.72 15.15
CA VAL A 117 23.59 -28.43 15.06
C VAL A 117 24.98 -28.52 15.69
N GLN A 118 25.10 -29.22 16.83
CA GLN A 118 26.41 -29.47 17.45
C GLN A 118 27.33 -30.27 16.51
N ALA A 119 26.81 -31.31 15.85
CA ALA A 119 27.57 -32.10 14.88
C ALA A 119 28.09 -31.22 13.72
N ALA A 120 27.23 -30.35 13.19
CA ALA A 120 27.60 -29.42 12.12
C ALA A 120 28.71 -28.45 12.57
N LEU A 121 28.54 -27.81 13.73
CA LEU A 121 29.51 -26.85 14.27
C LEU A 121 30.84 -27.49 14.67
N ALA A 122 30.80 -28.70 15.21
CA ALA A 122 32.00 -29.46 15.60
C ALA A 122 32.88 -29.79 14.38
N MET A 123 32.28 -30.08 13.21
CA MET A 123 33.03 -30.29 11.98
C MET A 123 33.63 -28.99 11.41
N GLU A 124 33.08 -27.83 11.76
CA GLU A 124 33.47 -26.53 11.19
C GLU A 124 34.57 -25.80 11.96
N SER A 125 34.67 -25.98 13.28
CA SER A 125 35.69 -25.32 14.09
C SER A 125 36.27 -26.20 15.21
N PRO A 126 37.61 -26.33 15.29
CA PRO A 126 38.29 -26.98 16.41
C PRO A 126 37.95 -26.34 17.77
N VAL A 127 37.64 -25.03 17.77
CA VAL A 127 37.28 -24.29 18.98
C VAL A 127 35.98 -24.83 19.56
N ILE A 128 34.95 -25.07 18.73
CA ILE A 128 33.69 -25.66 19.21
C ILE A 128 33.89 -27.12 19.62
N MET A 129 34.73 -27.88 18.94
CA MET A 129 35.10 -29.22 19.44
C MET A 129 35.73 -29.16 20.83
N SER A 130 36.57 -28.16 21.11
CA SER A 130 37.17 -27.97 22.43
C SER A 130 36.17 -27.55 23.51
N THR A 131 34.96 -27.09 23.13
CA THR A 131 33.90 -26.80 24.09
C THR A 131 33.07 -28.03 24.41
N LEU A 132 33.14 -29.12 23.66
CA LEU A 132 32.34 -30.32 23.92
C LEU A 132 33.01 -31.22 24.97
N THR A 133 32.20 -31.93 25.76
CA THR A 133 32.74 -32.98 26.65
C THR A 133 33.30 -34.15 25.83
N PRO A 134 34.27 -34.93 26.36
CA PRO A 134 34.82 -36.09 25.65
C PRO A 134 33.75 -37.10 25.19
N GLN A 135 32.69 -37.28 25.99
CA GLN A 135 31.56 -38.16 25.66
C GLN A 135 30.70 -37.61 24.52
N GLN A 136 30.42 -36.30 24.50
CA GLN A 136 29.71 -35.64 23.41
C GLN A 136 30.52 -35.68 22.11
N ALA A 137 31.82 -35.40 22.19
CA ALA A 137 32.72 -35.44 21.03
C ALA A 137 32.79 -36.85 20.40
N GLU A 138 32.81 -37.91 21.22
CA GLU A 138 32.77 -39.29 20.74
C GLU A 138 31.42 -39.65 20.10
N LYS A 139 30.31 -39.25 20.73
CA LYS A 139 28.96 -39.45 20.19
C LYS A 139 28.77 -38.77 18.84
N LEU A 140 29.26 -37.54 18.68
CA LEU A 140 29.14 -36.75 17.46
C LEU A 140 30.08 -37.27 16.34
N ARG A 141 31.21 -37.90 16.67
CA ARG A 141 32.04 -38.62 15.68
C ARG A 141 31.30 -39.78 15.02
N GLY A 142 30.38 -40.42 15.75
CA GLY A 142 29.53 -41.51 15.22
C GLY A 142 28.24 -41.05 14.52
N ALA A 143 27.87 -39.77 14.64
CA ALA A 143 26.62 -39.21 14.12
C ALA A 143 26.90 -37.95 13.28
N PRO A 144 27.19 -38.10 11.97
CA PRO A 144 27.48 -36.96 11.10
C PRO A 144 26.25 -36.04 10.99
N PRO A 145 26.46 -34.73 10.72
CA PRO A 145 25.35 -33.80 10.54
C PRO A 145 24.46 -34.21 9.36
N PRO A 146 23.16 -33.90 9.44
CA PRO A 146 22.22 -34.07 8.33
C PRO A 146 22.78 -33.53 7.01
N PRO A 147 22.50 -34.17 5.84
CA PRO A 147 23.08 -33.78 4.56
C PRO A 147 22.93 -32.28 4.21
N ASP A 148 21.82 -31.67 4.58
CA ASP A 148 21.49 -30.25 4.35
C ASP A 148 22.20 -29.27 5.30
N MET A 149 22.77 -29.77 6.40
CA MET A 149 23.55 -29.02 7.40
C MET A 149 25.06 -29.26 7.30
N ARG A 150 25.51 -30.05 6.32
CA ARG A 150 26.94 -30.23 6.05
C ARG A 150 27.54 -28.91 5.57
N LYS A 151 28.81 -28.69 5.93
CA LYS A 151 29.59 -27.50 5.58
C LYS A 151 29.39 -27.07 4.12
N ASP A 152 29.58 -28.00 3.19
CA ASP A 152 29.47 -27.76 1.75
C ASP A 152 28.09 -27.22 1.32
N GLU A 153 27.01 -27.77 1.88
CA GLU A 153 25.63 -27.33 1.60
C GLU A 153 25.28 -26.01 2.33
N VAL A 154 25.85 -25.76 3.51
CA VAL A 154 25.75 -24.47 4.21
C VAL A 154 26.45 -23.37 3.41
N PHE A 155 27.70 -23.58 2.98
CA PHE A 155 28.44 -22.61 2.15
C PHE A 155 27.80 -22.39 0.78
N LYS A 156 27.22 -23.43 0.19
CA LYS A 156 26.41 -23.30 -1.03
C LYS A 156 25.17 -22.44 -0.79
N SER A 157 24.49 -22.63 0.35
CA SER A 157 23.35 -21.79 0.78
C SER A 157 23.74 -20.32 0.95
N ILE A 158 24.89 -20.04 1.59
CA ILE A 158 25.43 -18.68 1.74
C ILE A 158 25.67 -18.03 0.37
N LYS A 159 26.30 -18.76 -0.56
CA LYS A 159 26.54 -18.26 -1.93
C LYS A 159 25.24 -18.00 -2.68
N MET A 160 24.24 -18.88 -2.53
CA MET A 160 22.91 -18.68 -3.13
C MET A 160 22.24 -17.42 -2.56
N PHE A 161 22.32 -17.20 -1.25
CA PHE A 161 21.81 -15.99 -0.60
C PHE A 161 22.48 -14.72 -1.14
N GLN A 162 23.82 -14.69 -1.20
CA GLN A 162 24.57 -13.55 -1.73
C GLN A 162 24.26 -13.30 -3.21
N ALA A 163 24.11 -14.35 -4.01
CA ALA A 163 23.71 -14.22 -5.40
C ALA A 163 22.28 -13.66 -5.54
N ALA A 164 21.34 -14.13 -4.72
CA ALA A 164 19.97 -13.65 -4.70
C ALA A 164 19.88 -12.16 -4.28
N ASP A 165 20.62 -11.74 -3.25
CA ASP A 165 20.67 -10.34 -2.83
C ASP A 165 21.28 -9.45 -3.92
N LYS A 166 22.32 -9.92 -4.63
CA LYS A 166 22.91 -9.20 -5.77
C LYS A 166 21.95 -9.07 -6.96
N ILE A 167 21.17 -10.11 -7.26
CA ILE A 167 20.12 -10.06 -8.28
C ILE A 167 19.10 -8.98 -7.89
N HIS A 168 18.66 -9.00 -6.64
CA HIS A 168 17.69 -8.06 -6.11
C HIS A 168 18.20 -6.61 -6.15
N GLU A 169 19.43 -6.38 -5.69
CA GLU A 169 20.08 -5.07 -5.74
C GLU A 169 20.21 -4.57 -7.19
N GLY A 170 20.52 -5.46 -8.14
CA GLY A 170 20.52 -5.16 -9.55
C GLY A 170 19.14 -4.70 -10.07
N MET A 171 18.06 -5.33 -9.61
CA MET A 171 16.68 -4.95 -9.98
C MET A 171 16.31 -3.55 -9.47
N ILE A 172 16.71 -3.21 -8.24
CA ILE A 172 16.49 -1.87 -7.67
C ILE A 172 17.31 -0.81 -8.43
N LYS A 173 18.59 -1.11 -8.73
CA LYS A 173 19.47 -0.17 -9.46
C LYS A 173 18.97 0.13 -10.88
N GLU A 174 18.24 -0.78 -11.52
CA GLU A 174 17.59 -0.51 -12.80
C GLU A 174 16.52 0.59 -12.72
N ASP A 175 15.82 0.74 -11.59
CA ASP A 175 14.86 1.83 -11.40
C ASP A 175 15.55 3.19 -11.19
N ALA A 176 16.69 3.21 -10.48
CA ALA A 176 17.47 4.43 -10.26
C ALA A 176 18.03 5.05 -11.57
N ALA A 177 18.19 4.26 -12.63
CA ALA A 177 18.61 4.74 -13.94
C ALA A 177 17.47 5.36 -14.77
N ASP A 178 16.23 4.94 -14.52
CA ASP A 178 15.01 5.49 -15.12
C ASP A 178 14.44 6.68 -14.32
N GLU A 179 14.90 6.88 -13.07
CA GLU A 179 14.50 8.00 -12.20
C GLU A 179 15.14 9.32 -12.63
N MET A 180 14.31 10.34 -12.90
CA MET A 180 14.80 11.73 -13.00
C MET A 180 15.43 12.18 -11.67
N PRO A 181 16.37 13.16 -11.66
CA PRO A 181 17.29 13.48 -10.55
C PRO A 181 16.66 14.02 -9.25
N PHE A 182 15.35 13.86 -9.04
CA PHE A 182 14.58 14.46 -7.95
C PHE A 182 14.00 13.43 -6.95
N ALA A 183 14.41 12.17 -7.03
CA ALA A 183 14.11 11.19 -5.98
C ALA A 183 15.21 11.26 -4.91
N GLU A 184 14.88 11.75 -3.71
CA GLU A 184 15.81 11.70 -2.58
C GLU A 184 15.84 10.30 -1.95
N PRO A 185 16.98 9.87 -1.37
CA PRO A 185 17.05 8.65 -0.57
C PRO A 185 16.16 8.77 0.66
N VAL A 186 15.41 7.71 0.96
CA VAL A 186 14.54 7.63 2.14
C VAL A 186 15.33 7.89 3.43
N ASP A 187 14.92 8.90 4.18
CA ASP A 187 15.58 9.34 5.41
C ASP A 187 15.43 8.28 6.53
N LYS A 188 16.54 7.62 6.89
CA LYS A 188 16.59 6.43 7.76
C LYS A 188 16.35 6.71 9.26
N LYS A 189 15.98 7.93 9.66
CA LYS A 189 16.07 8.36 11.07
C LYS A 189 14.77 8.75 11.79
N ARG A 190 13.60 8.32 11.32
CA ARG A 190 12.36 8.43 12.13
C ARG A 190 11.52 7.16 12.09
N ALA A 191 11.80 6.26 13.03
CA ALA A 191 10.87 5.21 13.44
C ALA A 191 10.53 5.41 14.91
N ILE A 192 9.37 6.00 15.19
CA ILE A 192 8.77 6.04 16.53
C ILE A 192 7.38 5.43 16.40
N TYR A 193 7.30 4.16 16.82
CA TYR A 193 6.16 3.30 17.19
C TYR A 193 5.09 2.86 16.17
N VAL A 194 5.05 1.52 16.03
CA VAL A 194 3.96 0.57 15.67
C VAL A 194 3.52 0.49 14.19
N GLU A 195 3.86 -0.66 13.56
CA GLU A 195 3.24 -1.29 12.38
C GLU A 195 3.29 -0.64 10.98
N ASP A 196 3.72 0.62 10.81
CA ASP A 196 3.90 1.21 9.47
C ASP A 196 5.37 1.54 9.18
N THR A 197 6.11 0.54 8.69
CA THR A 197 7.49 0.74 8.21
C THR A 197 7.51 1.72 7.03
N ALA A 198 8.64 2.39 6.79
CA ALA A 198 8.77 3.27 5.61
C ALA A 198 8.46 2.54 4.29
N VAL A 199 8.86 1.25 4.21
CA VAL A 199 8.57 0.37 3.08
C VAL A 199 7.07 0.07 2.94
N ALA A 200 6.36 -0.12 4.06
CA ALA A 200 4.92 -0.36 4.04
C ALA A 200 4.14 0.88 3.59
N ARG A 201 4.59 2.09 3.97
CA ARG A 201 4.03 3.36 3.49
C ARG A 201 4.30 3.56 2.00
N GLU A 202 5.54 3.34 1.57
CA GLU A 202 5.91 3.43 0.16
C GLU A 202 5.09 2.50 -0.74
N PHE A 203 4.83 1.28 -0.29
CA PHE A 203 3.95 0.36 -1.01
C PHE A 203 2.51 0.87 -1.09
N ARG A 204 1.95 1.37 0.01
CA ARG A 204 0.62 1.98 0.02
C ARG A 204 0.53 3.17 -0.93
N ASP A 205 1.50 4.10 -0.86
CA ASP A 205 1.57 5.29 -1.71
C ASP A 205 1.63 4.91 -3.21
N SER A 206 2.32 3.81 -3.54
CA SER A 206 2.38 3.29 -4.91
C SER A 206 1.05 2.71 -5.38
N ILE A 207 0.30 2.02 -4.51
CA ILE A 207 -1.05 1.52 -4.81
C ILE A 207 -2.01 2.70 -4.99
N GLU A 208 -1.97 3.69 -4.11
CA GLU A 208 -2.80 4.89 -4.22
C GLU A 208 -2.53 5.63 -5.54
N SER A 209 -1.27 5.73 -5.96
CA SER A 209 -0.90 6.33 -7.24
C SER A 209 -1.53 5.58 -8.43
N VAL A 210 -1.59 4.25 -8.37
CA VAL A 210 -2.29 3.43 -9.37
C VAL A 210 -3.79 3.68 -9.36
N MET A 211 -4.40 3.80 -8.17
CA MET A 211 -5.83 4.07 -8.01
C MET A 211 -6.25 5.45 -8.54
N ASP A 212 -5.31 6.38 -8.67
CA ASP A 212 -5.54 7.74 -9.14
C ASP A 212 -5.64 7.87 -10.66
N ILE A 213 -5.27 6.82 -11.38
CA ILE A 213 -5.38 6.77 -12.84
C ILE A 213 -6.85 6.56 -13.20
N MET A 214 -7.59 7.66 -13.31
CA MET A 214 -9.04 7.64 -13.52
C MET A 214 -9.44 7.62 -15.01
N ASP A 215 -8.56 8.04 -15.92
CA ASP A 215 -8.87 8.18 -17.33
C ASP A 215 -7.70 7.84 -18.25
N ARG A 216 -7.98 7.70 -19.55
CA ARG A 216 -6.98 7.37 -20.57
C ARG A 216 -5.83 8.38 -20.65
N ARG A 217 -6.09 9.66 -20.38
CA ARG A 217 -5.08 10.72 -20.49
C ARG A 217 -4.12 10.68 -19.30
N SER A 218 -4.64 10.50 -18.08
CA SER A 218 -3.84 10.24 -16.88
C SER A 218 -3.02 8.96 -17.04
N PHE A 219 -3.57 7.92 -17.68
CA PHE A 219 -2.83 6.71 -17.98
C PHE A 219 -1.64 6.97 -18.93
N GLU A 220 -1.87 7.70 -20.02
CA GLU A 220 -0.81 7.99 -21.00
C GLU A 220 0.33 8.85 -20.42
N ASN A 221 0.03 9.72 -19.47
CA ASN A 221 1.01 10.60 -18.84
C ASN A 221 1.73 9.94 -17.66
N ASP A 222 1.01 9.22 -16.80
CA ASP A 222 1.47 8.87 -15.47
C ASP A 222 1.74 7.37 -15.28
N ALA A 223 1.28 6.50 -16.19
CA ALA A 223 1.32 5.05 -15.98
C ALA A 223 2.75 4.50 -15.84
N VAL A 224 3.74 5.04 -16.57
CA VAL A 224 5.14 4.61 -16.44
C VAL A 224 5.68 4.96 -15.06
N THR A 225 5.46 6.20 -14.60
CA THR A 225 5.90 6.63 -13.26
C THR A 225 5.21 5.84 -12.16
N CYS A 226 3.90 5.61 -12.27
CA CYS A 226 3.15 4.80 -11.30
C CYS A 226 3.64 3.35 -11.28
N PHE A 227 3.91 2.77 -12.44
CA PHE A 227 4.45 1.42 -12.54
C PHE A 227 5.87 1.32 -11.95
N CYS A 228 6.77 2.26 -12.22
CA CYS A 228 8.11 2.27 -11.62
C CYS A 228 8.04 2.40 -10.09
N ALA A 229 7.17 3.28 -9.58
CA ALA A 229 6.94 3.41 -8.14
C ALA A 229 6.41 2.11 -7.53
N LEU A 230 5.43 1.47 -8.17
CA LEU A 230 4.88 0.18 -7.74
C LEU A 230 5.94 -0.92 -7.75
N ARG A 231 6.77 -0.99 -8.80
CA ARG A 231 7.85 -1.98 -8.92
C ARG A 231 8.86 -1.80 -7.80
N ARG A 232 9.38 -0.60 -7.61
CA ARG A 232 10.35 -0.27 -6.57
C ARG A 232 9.82 -0.64 -5.19
N ALA A 233 8.57 -0.28 -4.91
CA ALA A 233 7.91 -0.63 -3.66
C ALA A 233 7.76 -2.16 -3.48
N CYS A 234 7.33 -2.90 -4.51
CA CYS A 234 7.26 -4.37 -4.45
C CYS A 234 8.62 -5.00 -4.16
N LEU A 235 9.69 -4.49 -4.77
CA LEU A 235 11.07 -4.96 -4.52
C LEU A 235 11.51 -4.66 -3.08
N HIS A 236 11.27 -3.45 -2.57
CA HIS A 236 11.59 -3.14 -1.18
C HIS A 236 10.81 -3.99 -0.18
N VAL A 237 9.51 -4.22 -0.43
CA VAL A 237 8.70 -5.15 0.36
C VAL A 237 9.28 -6.56 0.30
N ALA A 238 9.82 -6.97 -0.86
CA ALA A 238 10.43 -8.27 -1.06
C ALA A 238 11.73 -8.52 -0.24
N GLN A 239 12.36 -7.47 0.31
CA GLN A 239 13.52 -7.58 1.22
C GLN A 239 13.14 -7.51 2.70
N CYS A 240 11.91 -7.10 3.01
CA CYS A 240 11.48 -6.88 4.38
C CYS A 240 10.98 -8.18 5.00
N PRO A 241 11.39 -8.58 6.20
CA PRO A 241 10.91 -9.82 6.82
C PRO A 241 9.37 -9.91 6.98
N GLN A 242 8.70 -8.76 7.04
CA GLN A 242 7.24 -8.62 7.14
C GLN A 242 6.52 -8.49 5.78
N GLY A 243 7.21 -8.68 4.65
CA GLY A 243 6.63 -8.38 3.34
C GLY A 243 5.32 -9.11 3.00
N PRO A 244 5.11 -10.40 3.34
CA PRO A 244 3.83 -11.08 3.15
C PRO A 244 2.69 -10.38 3.86
N ASP A 245 2.93 -9.88 5.08
CA ASP A 245 1.93 -9.14 5.86
C ASP A 245 1.62 -7.79 5.21
N VAL A 246 2.64 -7.09 4.70
CA VAL A 246 2.48 -5.82 3.97
C VAL A 246 1.66 -6.05 2.70
N PHE A 247 1.98 -7.06 1.89
CA PHE A 247 1.18 -7.40 0.71
C PHE A 247 -0.26 -7.78 1.09
N ALA A 248 -0.45 -8.58 2.15
CA ALA A 248 -1.77 -9.04 2.57
C ALA A 248 -2.67 -7.88 3.05
N ARG A 249 -2.10 -6.91 3.77
CA ARG A 249 -2.83 -5.76 4.32
C ARG A 249 -3.53 -4.93 3.25
N ASP A 250 -2.83 -4.63 2.15
CA ASP A 250 -3.33 -3.78 1.07
C ASP A 250 -3.98 -4.60 -0.08
N SER A 251 -4.29 -5.88 0.16
CA SER A 251 -4.87 -6.80 -0.84
C SER A 251 -6.30 -6.45 -1.27
N GLU A 252 -7.01 -5.58 -0.54
CA GLU A 252 -8.33 -5.09 -0.95
C GLU A 252 -8.29 -4.31 -2.29
N HIS A 253 -7.13 -3.75 -2.63
CA HIS A 253 -6.88 -3.02 -3.87
C HIS A 253 -6.37 -3.92 -5.01
N ALA A 254 -6.13 -5.21 -4.76
CA ALA A 254 -5.49 -6.13 -5.70
C ALA A 254 -6.19 -6.18 -7.07
N GLY A 255 -7.53 -6.17 -7.09
CA GLY A 255 -8.28 -6.19 -8.35
C GLY A 255 -8.02 -4.98 -9.25
N ALA A 256 -7.88 -3.78 -8.66
CA ALA A 256 -7.60 -2.56 -9.40
C ALA A 256 -6.14 -2.50 -9.87
N VAL A 257 -5.20 -2.94 -9.02
CA VAL A 257 -3.77 -3.02 -9.38
C VAL A 257 -3.54 -4.06 -10.48
N ILE A 258 -4.16 -5.24 -10.41
CA ILE A 258 -4.09 -6.26 -11.47
C ILE A 258 -4.70 -5.73 -12.77
N SER A 259 -5.83 -5.02 -12.70
CA SER A 259 -6.43 -4.34 -13.85
C SER A 259 -5.45 -3.35 -14.50
N PHE A 260 -4.83 -2.49 -13.69
CA PHE A 260 -3.81 -1.56 -14.15
C PHE A 260 -2.62 -2.27 -14.80
N LEU A 261 -2.12 -3.36 -14.20
CA LEU A 261 -1.02 -4.14 -14.76
C LEU A 261 -1.38 -4.77 -16.11
N ILE A 262 -2.62 -5.24 -16.30
CA ILE A 262 -3.08 -5.72 -17.62
C ILE A 262 -3.04 -4.57 -18.64
N ASP A 263 -3.59 -3.40 -18.30
CA ASP A 263 -3.60 -2.22 -19.18
C ASP A 263 -2.19 -1.71 -19.50
N PHE A 264 -1.30 -1.71 -18.51
CA PHE A 264 0.10 -1.33 -18.65
C PHE A 264 0.84 -2.30 -19.56
N THR A 265 0.62 -3.60 -19.37
CA THR A 265 1.25 -4.65 -20.17
C THR A 265 0.86 -4.55 -21.63
N LYS A 266 -0.42 -4.29 -21.94
CA LYS A 266 -0.88 -4.12 -23.33
C LYS A 266 -0.07 -3.08 -24.09
N ARG A 267 0.29 -1.97 -23.44
CA ARG A 267 1.00 -0.84 -24.07
C ARG A 267 2.52 -0.92 -24.00
N HIS A 268 3.06 -1.50 -22.92
CA HIS A 268 4.49 -1.39 -22.59
C HIS A 268 5.25 -2.72 -22.59
N HIS A 269 4.61 -3.86 -22.89
CA HIS A 269 5.25 -5.19 -22.86
C HIS A 269 6.55 -5.27 -23.68
N ARG A 270 6.62 -4.60 -24.85
CA ARG A 270 7.81 -4.67 -25.72
C ARG A 270 9.10 -4.20 -25.06
N ILE A 271 9.00 -3.29 -24.09
CA ILE A 271 10.16 -2.68 -23.42
C ILE A 271 10.28 -3.20 -21.99
N ARG A 272 9.16 -3.39 -21.29
CA ARG A 272 9.14 -3.61 -19.83
C ARG A 272 8.69 -5.02 -19.42
N ILE A 273 8.65 -6.01 -20.32
CA ILE A 273 8.17 -7.37 -19.97
C ILE A 273 8.91 -7.98 -18.78
N LYS A 274 10.22 -7.73 -18.67
CA LYS A 274 11.03 -8.14 -17.52
C LYS A 274 10.43 -7.62 -16.21
N GLN A 275 10.30 -6.30 -16.12
CA GLN A 275 9.85 -5.57 -14.94
C GLN A 275 8.41 -5.93 -14.59
N ILE A 276 7.55 -6.08 -15.60
CA ILE A 276 6.15 -6.51 -15.43
C ILE A 276 6.11 -7.90 -14.80
N CYS A 277 6.93 -8.84 -15.29
CA CYS A 277 7.01 -10.18 -14.73
C CYS A 277 7.45 -10.15 -13.27
N GLU A 278 8.40 -9.31 -12.89
CA GLU A 278 8.86 -9.17 -11.50
C GLU A 278 7.71 -8.74 -10.57
N VAL A 279 7.00 -7.67 -10.92
CA VAL A 279 5.87 -7.13 -10.11
C VAL A 279 4.76 -8.16 -9.96
N VAL A 280 4.35 -8.77 -11.07
CA VAL A 280 3.28 -9.78 -11.07
C VAL A 280 3.68 -11.01 -10.26
N ASN A 281 4.93 -11.45 -10.36
CA ASN A 281 5.47 -12.58 -9.62
C ASN A 281 5.53 -12.31 -8.11
N LEU A 282 5.91 -11.10 -7.70
CA LEU A 282 5.95 -10.67 -6.30
C LEU A 282 4.54 -10.54 -5.71
N LEU A 283 3.64 -9.80 -6.36
CA LEU A 283 2.28 -9.60 -5.85
C LEU A 283 1.52 -10.92 -5.72
N LEU A 284 1.58 -11.78 -6.75
CA LEU A 284 0.89 -13.07 -6.74
C LEU A 284 1.62 -14.17 -5.97
N SER A 285 2.74 -13.84 -5.30
CA SER A 285 3.28 -14.71 -4.26
C SER A 285 2.44 -14.67 -2.97
N CYS A 286 1.62 -13.62 -2.79
CA CYS A 286 0.71 -13.48 -1.66
C CYS A 286 -0.65 -14.16 -1.94
N PRO A 287 -1.12 -15.09 -1.08
CA PRO A 287 -2.41 -15.77 -1.26
C PRO A 287 -3.61 -14.82 -1.35
N ALA A 288 -3.58 -13.67 -0.66
CA ALA A 288 -4.68 -12.70 -0.71
C ALA A 288 -4.81 -12.03 -2.10
N TRP A 289 -3.69 -11.76 -2.76
CA TRP A 289 -3.66 -11.22 -4.12
C TRP A 289 -4.07 -12.26 -5.16
N VAL A 290 -3.65 -13.51 -4.97
CA VAL A 290 -4.09 -14.65 -5.76
C VAL A 290 -5.61 -14.84 -5.67
N ALA A 291 -6.17 -14.76 -4.46
CA ALA A 291 -7.61 -14.88 -4.26
C ALA A 291 -8.40 -13.80 -5.04
N ALA A 292 -7.88 -12.57 -5.13
CA ALA A 292 -8.49 -11.52 -5.93
C ALA A 292 -8.51 -11.83 -7.43
N LEU A 293 -7.46 -12.48 -7.95
CA LEU A 293 -7.40 -12.95 -9.35
C LEU A 293 -8.37 -14.12 -9.59
N ASP A 294 -8.36 -15.13 -8.72
CA ASP A 294 -9.15 -16.35 -8.87
C ASP A 294 -10.66 -16.07 -8.77
N VAL A 295 -11.07 -15.21 -7.83
CA VAL A 295 -12.48 -14.83 -7.62
C VAL A 295 -13.01 -13.97 -8.76
N SER A 296 -12.14 -13.29 -9.53
CA SER A 296 -12.55 -12.38 -10.60
C SER A 296 -12.48 -13.04 -11.98
N PRO A 297 -13.59 -13.62 -12.51
CA PRO A 297 -13.60 -14.15 -13.88
C PRO A 297 -13.31 -13.05 -14.92
N MET A 298 -13.67 -11.80 -14.63
CA MET A 298 -13.39 -10.67 -15.52
C MET A 298 -11.89 -10.41 -15.69
N LEU A 299 -11.09 -10.43 -14.62
CA LEU A 299 -9.65 -10.21 -14.74
C LEU A 299 -8.96 -11.33 -15.53
N ARG A 300 -9.39 -12.59 -15.30
CA ARG A 300 -8.90 -13.75 -16.05
C ARG A 300 -9.26 -13.68 -17.53
N ASP A 301 -10.48 -13.27 -17.84
CA ASP A 301 -10.92 -13.08 -19.23
C ASP A 301 -10.14 -11.96 -19.92
N ARG A 302 -9.83 -10.87 -19.22
CA ARG A 302 -8.97 -9.80 -19.76
C ARG A 302 -7.55 -10.26 -20.06
N ILE A 303 -6.94 -11.08 -19.19
CA ILE A 303 -5.63 -11.71 -19.46
C ILE A 303 -5.69 -12.54 -20.75
N ARG A 304 -6.77 -13.31 -20.94
CA ARG A 304 -6.95 -14.19 -22.09
C ARG A 304 -7.24 -13.46 -23.39
N SER A 305 -8.07 -12.42 -23.35
CA SER A 305 -8.61 -11.73 -24.52
C SER A 305 -7.80 -10.50 -24.93
N GLU A 306 -7.22 -9.78 -23.98
CA GLU A 306 -6.57 -8.49 -24.24
C GLU A 306 -5.05 -8.59 -24.39
N LEU A 307 -4.41 -9.64 -23.86
CA LEU A 307 -2.96 -9.82 -23.93
C LEU A 307 -2.57 -10.76 -25.08
N PRO A 308 -1.49 -10.46 -25.83
CA PRO A 308 -0.97 -11.38 -26.85
C PRO A 308 -0.56 -12.74 -26.27
N GLU A 309 -0.62 -13.81 -27.07
CA GLU A 309 -0.28 -15.18 -26.65
C GLU A 309 1.14 -15.29 -26.04
N GLU A 310 2.10 -14.51 -26.54
CA GLU A 310 3.46 -14.44 -26.01
C GLU A 310 3.50 -13.90 -24.57
N ILE A 311 2.71 -12.87 -24.29
CA ILE A 311 2.64 -12.24 -22.97
C ILE A 311 1.87 -13.14 -21.99
N GLN A 312 0.82 -13.80 -22.47
CA GLN A 312 0.13 -14.84 -21.72
C GLN A 312 1.11 -15.96 -21.33
N ALA A 313 1.93 -16.44 -22.27
CA ALA A 313 2.94 -17.46 -21.98
C ALA A 313 4.00 -16.95 -20.97
N ALA A 314 4.42 -15.68 -21.08
CA ALA A 314 5.31 -15.06 -20.11
C ALA A 314 4.71 -14.99 -18.69
N PHE A 315 3.41 -14.66 -18.58
CA PHE A 315 2.67 -14.62 -17.31
C PHE A 315 2.51 -16.02 -16.71
N ALA A 316 2.23 -17.03 -17.54
CA ALA A 316 2.12 -18.42 -17.10
C ALA A 316 3.41 -18.94 -16.45
N LEU A 317 4.57 -18.47 -16.89
CA LEU A 317 5.87 -18.81 -16.29
C LEU A 317 6.08 -18.19 -14.89
N GLN A 318 5.36 -17.12 -14.54
CA GLN A 318 5.57 -16.41 -13.28
C GLN A 318 4.82 -17.02 -12.11
N ASN A 319 3.60 -17.53 -12.34
CA ASN A 319 2.74 -18.04 -11.28
C ASN A 319 1.71 -19.05 -11.82
N ARG A 320 1.47 -20.13 -11.07
CA ARG A 320 0.50 -21.19 -11.44
C ARG A 320 -0.94 -20.68 -11.61
N HIS A 321 -1.35 -19.66 -10.86
CA HIS A 321 -2.69 -19.07 -10.99
C HIS A 321 -2.85 -18.25 -12.28
N LEU A 322 -1.75 -17.67 -12.79
CA LEU A 322 -1.74 -17.08 -14.13
C LEU A 322 -1.75 -18.15 -15.21
N GLU A 323 -1.03 -19.25 -15.03
CA GLU A 323 -1.08 -20.40 -15.94
C GLU A 323 -2.52 -20.93 -16.11
N ALA A 324 -3.31 -20.95 -15.04
CA ALA A 324 -4.73 -21.31 -15.10
C ALA A 324 -5.59 -20.28 -15.87
N SER A 325 -5.14 -19.03 -15.93
CA SER A 325 -5.89 -17.89 -16.48
C SER A 325 -5.62 -17.63 -17.97
N VAL A 326 -4.63 -18.28 -18.58
CA VAL A 326 -4.25 -18.10 -19.99
C VAL A 326 -4.84 -19.16 -20.93
N THR A 327 -4.69 -18.97 -22.24
CA THR A 327 -5.08 -19.95 -23.26
C THR A 327 -4.21 -21.21 -23.25
N ASP A 328 -4.74 -22.33 -23.75
CA ASP A 328 -3.97 -23.58 -23.93
C ASP A 328 -2.76 -23.41 -24.85
N ARG A 329 -2.90 -22.58 -25.89
CA ARG A 329 -1.79 -22.24 -26.79
C ARG A 329 -0.66 -21.54 -26.06
N ALA A 330 -0.99 -20.54 -25.23
CA ALA A 330 -0.03 -19.86 -24.38
C ALA A 330 0.64 -20.80 -23.37
N ARG A 331 -0.11 -21.74 -22.76
CA ARG A 331 0.48 -22.78 -21.88
C ARG A 331 1.49 -23.66 -22.60
N THR A 332 1.14 -24.14 -23.79
CA THR A 332 2.04 -24.97 -24.60
C THR A 332 3.29 -24.18 -24.99
N LYS A 333 3.14 -22.92 -25.38
CA LYS A 333 4.26 -22.02 -25.70
C LYS A 333 5.16 -21.77 -24.48
N ALA A 334 4.58 -21.60 -23.28
CA ALA A 334 5.36 -21.43 -22.05
C ALA A 334 6.27 -22.64 -21.77
N LYS A 335 5.78 -23.86 -22.03
CA LYS A 335 6.51 -25.13 -21.87
C LYS A 335 7.64 -25.33 -22.88
N ASP A 336 7.63 -24.64 -24.02
CA ASP A 336 8.70 -24.73 -25.02
C ASP A 336 9.94 -23.94 -24.57
N ILE A 337 10.87 -24.63 -23.90
CA ILE A 337 12.12 -24.06 -23.37
C ILE A 337 12.96 -23.37 -24.45
N THR A 338 12.83 -23.78 -25.72
CA THR A 338 13.65 -23.24 -26.83
C THR A 338 13.17 -21.88 -27.32
N ASP A 339 11.95 -21.48 -26.97
CA ASP A 339 11.37 -20.21 -27.43
C ASP A 339 12.19 -19.01 -26.94
N ALA A 340 12.82 -18.32 -27.88
CA ALA A 340 13.69 -17.19 -27.62
C ALA A 340 12.94 -15.95 -27.10
N SER A 341 11.65 -15.79 -27.45
CA SER A 341 10.82 -14.66 -27.03
C SER A 341 10.56 -14.66 -25.51
N LEU A 342 10.54 -15.84 -24.90
CA LEU A 342 10.26 -16.02 -23.47
C LEU A 342 11.52 -16.04 -22.58
N ARG A 343 12.72 -15.84 -23.16
CA ARG A 343 14.00 -15.88 -22.41
C ARG A 343 13.99 -14.97 -21.19
N GLN A 344 13.52 -13.73 -21.34
CA GLN A 344 13.50 -12.76 -20.26
C GLN A 344 12.50 -13.13 -19.15
N ALA A 345 11.32 -13.64 -19.53
CA ALA A 345 10.31 -14.09 -18.58
C ALA A 345 10.77 -15.32 -17.78
N ARG A 346 11.44 -16.28 -18.43
CA ARG A 346 12.05 -17.44 -17.75
C ARG A 346 13.14 -17.03 -16.78
N LYS A 347 14.02 -16.10 -17.21
CA LYS A 347 15.06 -15.57 -16.35
C LYS A 347 14.46 -14.94 -15.09
N VAL A 348 13.43 -14.09 -15.23
CA VAL A 348 12.74 -13.49 -14.09
C VAL A 348 12.11 -14.53 -13.18
N ALA A 349 11.45 -15.57 -13.73
CA ALA A 349 10.87 -16.64 -12.92
C ALA A 349 11.94 -17.37 -12.08
N GLY A 350 13.10 -17.66 -12.66
CA GLY A 350 14.24 -18.26 -11.96
C GLY A 350 14.85 -17.32 -10.92
N ASP A 351 15.07 -16.05 -11.27
CA ASP A 351 15.59 -15.01 -10.38
C ASP A 351 14.66 -14.82 -9.16
N MET A 352 13.34 -14.71 -9.39
CA MET A 352 12.32 -14.59 -8.34
C MET A 352 12.21 -15.84 -7.47
N HIS A 353 12.37 -17.03 -8.05
CA HIS A 353 12.43 -18.27 -7.29
C HIS A 353 13.65 -18.28 -6.36
N SER A 354 14.83 -17.89 -6.86
CA SER A 354 16.06 -17.79 -6.07
C SER A 354 15.92 -16.80 -4.90
N ILE A 355 15.34 -15.63 -5.15
CA ILE A 355 15.05 -14.61 -4.13
C ILE A 355 14.09 -15.16 -3.07
N ARG A 356 12.98 -15.78 -3.46
CA ARG A 356 12.05 -16.39 -2.50
C ARG A 356 12.70 -17.49 -1.66
N HIS A 357 13.40 -18.40 -2.30
CA HIS A 357 13.94 -19.57 -1.62
C HIS A 357 15.12 -19.25 -0.69
N SER A 358 15.85 -18.16 -0.97
CA SER A 358 17.05 -17.77 -0.21
C SER A 358 16.76 -16.72 0.86
N ILE A 359 15.86 -15.75 0.56
CA ILE A 359 15.56 -14.61 1.44
C ILE A 359 14.37 -14.91 2.36
N TRP A 360 13.40 -15.71 1.92
CA TRP A 360 12.18 -16.00 2.68
C TRP A 360 12.21 -17.39 3.31
N ILE A 361 11.85 -17.48 4.58
CA ILE A 361 11.53 -18.76 5.20
C ILE A 361 10.22 -19.24 4.60
N GLN A 362 10.25 -20.32 3.82
CA GLN A 362 9.06 -21.14 3.65
C GLN A 362 8.82 -21.82 5.00
N PRO A 363 7.67 -21.64 5.66
CA PRO A 363 7.30 -22.54 6.75
C PRO A 363 7.36 -23.94 6.16
N SER A 364 8.18 -24.82 6.73
CA SER A 364 8.14 -26.24 6.41
C SER A 364 6.67 -26.65 6.47
N SER A 365 6.20 -27.33 5.42
CA SER A 365 4.91 -28.02 5.45
C SER A 365 4.77 -28.70 6.81
N PRO A 366 3.65 -28.56 7.55
CA PRO A 366 3.49 -29.24 8.82
C PRO A 366 3.77 -30.72 8.57
N GLU A 367 4.78 -31.27 9.26
CA GLU A 367 5.02 -32.70 9.27
C GLU A 367 3.71 -33.37 9.69
N PRO A 368 3.27 -34.43 8.99
CA PRO A 368 2.15 -35.21 9.47
C PRO A 368 2.49 -35.71 10.88
N PRO A 369 1.53 -35.73 11.81
CA PRO A 369 1.78 -36.25 13.15
C PRO A 369 2.34 -37.67 13.04
N LEU A 370 3.56 -37.84 13.54
CA LEU A 370 4.12 -39.15 13.89
C LEU A 370 3.27 -39.70 15.04
N ASP A 371 2.22 -40.43 14.67
CA ASP A 371 1.65 -41.57 15.39
C ASP A 371 0.42 -42.05 14.59
N SER A 372 0.69 -42.78 13.52
CA SER A 372 -0.25 -43.78 13.00
C SER A 372 0.48 -45.10 13.00
N VAL A 373 0.44 -45.76 14.16
CA VAL A 373 0.70 -47.18 14.24
C VAL A 373 -0.39 -47.85 13.41
N GLU A 374 0.05 -48.59 12.39
CA GLU A 374 -0.77 -49.49 11.60
C GLU A 374 -1.42 -50.51 12.54
N GLU A 375 -2.76 -50.58 12.56
CA GLU A 375 -3.46 -51.80 12.95
C GLU A 375 -4.45 -52.18 11.85
N GLU A 376 -4.14 -53.30 11.21
CA GLU A 376 -4.99 -54.04 10.30
C GLU A 376 -6.18 -54.65 11.05
N ASN A 377 -7.38 -54.32 10.57
CA ASN A 377 -8.51 -55.22 10.30
C ASN A 377 -8.91 -56.28 11.36
N SER A 378 -10.06 -56.09 12.02
CA SER A 378 -11.09 -57.14 12.15
C SER A 378 -12.41 -56.57 12.65
N GLY A 379 -13.50 -56.87 11.94
CA GLY A 379 -14.83 -56.40 12.28
C GLY A 379 -15.44 -57.19 13.43
N VAL A 380 -15.97 -56.47 14.44
CA VAL A 380 -17.04 -56.89 15.33
C VAL A 380 -17.74 -55.60 15.81
N GLU A 381 -19.00 -55.35 15.42
CA GLU A 381 -19.88 -54.47 16.21
C GLU A 381 -20.16 -55.14 17.56
N PRO A 382 -20.11 -54.40 18.68
CA PRO A 382 -21.38 -54.16 19.36
C PRO A 382 -21.52 -52.81 20.09
N GLU A 383 -22.76 -52.34 20.08
CA GLU A 383 -23.56 -51.68 21.12
C GLU A 383 -23.08 -50.45 21.92
N LEU A 384 -24.01 -49.47 21.96
CA LEU A 384 -24.09 -48.27 22.78
C LEU A 384 -23.81 -48.50 24.28
N SER A 385 -23.13 -47.52 24.91
CA SER A 385 -23.47 -47.08 26.27
C SER A 385 -23.18 -45.59 26.50
N ASP A 386 -24.11 -44.96 27.21
CA ASP A 386 -24.29 -43.52 27.43
C ASP A 386 -23.29 -42.85 28.40
N ALA A 387 -22.87 -41.61 28.10
CA ALA A 387 -22.64 -40.55 29.10
C ALA A 387 -22.56 -39.13 28.44
N PRO A 388 -22.97 -38.05 29.13
CA PRO A 388 -23.72 -36.95 28.50
C PRO A 388 -22.89 -35.70 28.13
N LYS A 389 -23.12 -35.21 26.91
CA LYS A 389 -22.77 -33.84 26.48
C LYS A 389 -23.72 -32.83 27.13
N GLY A 390 -23.40 -32.36 28.34
CA GLY A 390 -24.27 -31.41 29.06
C GLY A 390 -23.59 -30.38 29.96
N ALA A 391 -22.30 -30.50 30.29
CA ALA A 391 -21.73 -29.72 31.40
C ALA A 391 -21.13 -28.34 31.04
N HIS A 392 -21.16 -27.89 29.79
CA HIS A 392 -20.52 -26.63 29.37
C HIS A 392 -21.49 -25.51 28.94
N GLU A 393 -22.78 -25.85 28.74
CA GLU A 393 -23.83 -24.92 28.29
C GLU A 393 -24.50 -24.17 29.47
N ASP A 394 -24.63 -24.82 30.63
CA ASP A 394 -25.37 -24.30 31.79
C ASP A 394 -24.75 -23.04 32.40
N LYS A 395 -23.42 -22.90 32.33
CA LYS A 395 -22.70 -21.75 32.89
C LYS A 395 -23.02 -20.43 32.18
N TYR A 396 -23.39 -20.47 30.91
CA TYR A 396 -23.68 -19.28 30.10
C TYR A 396 -25.17 -18.94 30.04
N GLN A 397 -26.03 -19.88 30.42
CA GLN A 397 -27.47 -19.70 30.38
C GLN A 397 -27.97 -18.84 31.54
N ALA A 398 -27.49 -19.06 32.77
CA ALA A 398 -27.83 -18.25 33.93
C ALA A 398 -27.40 -16.77 33.78
N ILE A 399 -26.23 -16.53 33.16
CA ILE A 399 -25.70 -15.19 32.88
C ILE A 399 -26.58 -14.46 31.86
N ARG A 400 -27.13 -15.19 30.87
CA ARG A 400 -28.05 -14.64 29.87
C ARG A 400 -29.37 -14.18 30.48
N ASP A 401 -29.90 -14.95 31.42
CA ASP A 401 -31.17 -14.65 32.06
C ASP A 401 -31.03 -13.48 33.04
N GLN A 402 -29.89 -13.37 33.74
CA GLN A 402 -29.56 -12.20 34.56
C GLN A 402 -29.35 -10.93 33.71
N ALA A 403 -28.72 -11.03 32.54
CA ALA A 403 -28.54 -9.90 31.62
C ALA A 403 -29.87 -9.41 31.02
N LYS A 404 -30.80 -10.33 30.73
CA LYS A 404 -32.16 -9.99 30.29
C LYS A 404 -32.99 -9.33 31.39
N ALA A 405 -32.83 -9.74 32.64
CA ALA A 405 -33.56 -9.16 33.77
C ALA A 405 -33.06 -7.76 34.17
N THR A 406 -31.76 -7.50 34.00
CA THR A 406 -31.11 -6.24 34.46
C THR A 406 -30.91 -5.20 33.35
N GLY A 407 -31.07 -5.56 32.07
CA GLY A 407 -30.88 -4.64 30.95
C GLY A 407 -29.43 -4.21 30.70
N ALA A 408 -28.46 -5.00 31.17
CA ALA A 408 -27.03 -4.69 31.05
C ALA A 408 -26.57 -4.58 29.58
N LYS A 409 -25.71 -3.60 29.30
CA LYS A 409 -25.19 -3.36 27.94
C LYS A 409 -24.12 -4.40 27.58
N ALA A 410 -24.14 -4.89 26.33
CA ALA A 410 -23.23 -5.93 25.82
C ALA A 410 -21.74 -5.61 26.02
N THR A 411 -21.38 -4.33 26.08
CA THR A 411 -20.02 -3.86 26.33
C THR A 411 -19.49 -4.17 27.73
N GLU A 412 -20.36 -4.25 28.75
CA GLU A 412 -19.95 -4.55 30.14
C GLU A 412 -19.70 -6.05 30.33
N LEU A 413 -20.59 -6.91 29.79
CA LEU A 413 -20.46 -8.37 29.84
C LEU A 413 -19.22 -8.91 29.10
N THR A 414 -18.81 -8.24 28.01
CA THR A 414 -17.62 -8.64 27.23
C THR A 414 -16.31 -8.34 27.97
N LYS A 415 -16.34 -7.36 28.89
CA LYS A 415 -15.17 -6.93 29.67
C LYS A 415 -14.84 -7.89 30.81
N GLU A 416 -15.85 -8.59 31.33
CA GLU A 416 -15.72 -9.51 32.48
C GLU A 416 -15.57 -10.97 32.05
N TYR A 417 -16.21 -11.41 30.95
CA TYR A 417 -16.27 -12.84 30.56
C TYR A 417 -15.72 -13.18 29.16
N GLY A 418 -15.25 -12.19 28.40
CA GLY A 418 -14.61 -12.38 27.10
C GLY A 418 -15.56 -12.58 25.90
N PRO A 419 -15.03 -12.55 24.67
CA PRO A 419 -15.82 -12.40 23.43
C PRO A 419 -16.72 -13.58 23.05
N LYS A 420 -16.47 -14.79 23.60
CA LYS A 420 -17.29 -15.99 23.32
C LYS A 420 -18.71 -15.92 23.90
N ALA A 421 -18.97 -15.05 24.89
CA ALA A 421 -20.29 -14.94 25.50
C ALA A 421 -21.39 -14.37 24.55
N LEU A 422 -21.00 -13.73 23.45
CA LEU A 422 -21.92 -12.97 22.59
C LEU A 422 -22.44 -13.74 21.35
N GLU A 423 -21.97 -14.97 21.12
CA GLU A 423 -22.11 -15.64 19.81
C GLU A 423 -23.56 -16.09 19.51
N GLY A 424 -24.42 -16.25 20.52
CA GLY A 424 -25.81 -16.71 20.36
C GLY A 424 -26.92 -15.66 20.48
N MET A 425 -26.63 -14.34 20.46
CA MET A 425 -27.68 -13.29 20.56
C MET A 425 -28.19 -12.75 19.19
N LYS A 426 -27.91 -13.42 18.07
CA LYS A 426 -28.31 -12.95 16.72
C LYS A 426 -29.81 -13.07 16.35
N GLY A 427 -30.70 -13.32 17.32
CA GLY A 427 -32.11 -13.64 17.04
C GLY A 427 -33.17 -12.54 17.29
N ALA A 428 -32.88 -11.48 18.04
CA ALA A 428 -33.94 -10.65 18.65
C ALA A 428 -33.94 -9.16 18.29
N ALA A 429 -33.51 -8.78 17.08
CA ALA A 429 -33.61 -7.40 16.59
C ALA A 429 -34.23 -7.35 15.18
N LYS A 430 -35.50 -7.75 15.08
CA LYS A 430 -36.34 -7.53 13.89
C LYS A 430 -37.66 -6.89 14.32
N GLN A 431 -37.65 -5.63 14.77
CA GLN A 431 -38.72 -4.64 14.58
C GLN A 431 -38.15 -3.27 14.95
N GLY A 432 -37.90 -2.44 13.94
CA GLY A 432 -37.29 -1.12 14.11
C GLY A 432 -35.96 -1.06 13.38
N TRP A 433 -36.03 -0.82 12.06
CA TRP A 433 -35.01 -0.25 11.18
C TRP A 433 -35.52 -0.46 9.73
N ARG A 434 -36.49 0.36 9.30
CA ARG A 434 -36.99 0.32 7.91
C ARG A 434 -36.56 1.50 7.05
N VAL A 435 -35.70 2.40 7.53
CA VAL A 435 -35.23 3.56 6.76
C VAL A 435 -33.77 3.42 6.29
N GLY A 436 -32.95 2.58 6.93
CA GLY A 436 -31.52 2.42 6.60
C GLY A 436 -31.17 1.41 5.50
N ASP A 437 -32.06 0.45 5.21
CA ASP A 437 -31.72 -0.72 4.37
C ASP A 437 -31.85 -0.42 2.86
N GLN A 438 -32.75 0.50 2.48
CA GLN A 438 -32.89 0.96 1.09
C GLN A 438 -31.79 1.95 0.69
N ALA A 439 -31.36 2.83 1.60
CA ALA A 439 -30.22 3.74 1.37
C ALA A 439 -28.89 2.97 1.25
N ARG A 440 -28.69 1.91 2.05
CA ARG A 440 -27.52 1.02 1.93
C ARG A 440 -27.49 0.26 0.61
N LYS A 441 -28.64 -0.28 0.16
CA LYS A 441 -28.71 -0.98 -1.14
C LYS A 441 -28.46 -0.05 -2.34
N LYS A 442 -28.76 1.24 -2.24
CA LYS A 442 -28.50 2.25 -3.29
C LYS A 442 -27.02 2.66 -3.37
N LEU A 443 -26.31 2.72 -2.23
CA LEU A 443 -24.87 3.01 -2.15
C LEU A 443 -23.96 1.86 -2.60
N GLU A 444 -24.51 0.66 -2.74
CA GLU A 444 -23.75 -0.55 -3.07
C GLU A 444 -23.56 -0.78 -4.57
N TRP A 445 -24.36 -0.14 -5.41
CA TRP A 445 -24.23 -0.22 -6.86
C TRP A 445 -23.46 0.99 -7.39
N ARG A 446 -22.39 0.73 -8.14
CA ARG A 446 -21.56 1.74 -8.79
C ARG A 446 -21.71 1.63 -10.31
N GLN A 447 -21.69 2.77 -10.99
CA GLN A 447 -21.77 2.83 -12.44
C GLN A 447 -20.36 3.00 -13.02
N GLY A 448 -20.03 2.19 -14.03
CA GLY A 448 -18.84 2.31 -14.85
C GLY A 448 -19.21 2.49 -16.32
N ALA A 449 -18.25 2.95 -17.13
CA ALA A 449 -18.39 3.02 -18.58
C ALA A 449 -17.25 2.23 -19.23
N THR A 450 -17.55 1.48 -20.28
CA THR A 450 -16.53 0.85 -21.12
C THR A 450 -15.85 1.91 -22.02
N PRO A 451 -14.67 1.61 -22.58
CA PRO A 451 -14.02 2.47 -23.57
C PRO A 451 -14.89 2.76 -24.82
N ASP A 452 -15.84 1.88 -25.13
CA ASP A 452 -16.82 2.04 -26.22
C ASP A 452 -18.06 2.87 -25.80
N GLY A 453 -18.05 3.45 -24.59
CA GLY A 453 -19.12 4.30 -24.06
C GLY A 453 -20.34 3.55 -23.48
N LYS A 454 -20.29 2.22 -23.38
CA LYS A 454 -21.41 1.43 -22.83
C LYS A 454 -21.36 1.44 -21.31
N LYS A 455 -22.48 1.83 -20.68
CA LYS A 455 -22.62 1.90 -19.22
C LYS A 455 -22.87 0.50 -18.63
N TYR A 456 -22.23 0.20 -17.50
CA TYR A 456 -22.47 -1.03 -16.74
C TYR A 456 -22.55 -0.71 -15.25
N TYR A 457 -23.19 -1.59 -14.48
CA TYR A 457 -23.44 -1.43 -13.06
C TYR A 457 -22.82 -2.59 -12.29
N TYR A 458 -22.08 -2.29 -11.22
CA TYR A 458 -21.44 -3.29 -10.38
C TYR A 458 -21.78 -3.11 -8.91
N ASN A 459 -22.15 -4.20 -8.24
CA ASN A 459 -22.43 -4.19 -6.81
C ASN A 459 -21.16 -4.48 -6.01
N VAL A 460 -20.72 -3.51 -5.20
CA VAL A 460 -19.46 -3.56 -4.44
C VAL A 460 -19.45 -4.67 -3.39
N ARG A 461 -20.63 -5.03 -2.86
CA ARG A 461 -20.79 -6.04 -1.80
C ARG A 461 -21.02 -7.44 -2.35
N THR A 462 -21.90 -7.60 -3.34
CA THR A 462 -22.20 -8.93 -3.91
C THR A 462 -21.28 -9.33 -5.05
N LYS A 463 -20.40 -8.43 -5.49
CA LYS A 463 -19.43 -8.64 -6.58
C LYS A 463 -20.06 -9.04 -7.92
N LYS A 464 -21.33 -8.68 -8.14
CA LYS A 464 -22.06 -8.95 -9.40
C LYS A 464 -21.99 -7.73 -10.32
N THR A 465 -21.88 -7.96 -11.62
CA THR A 465 -21.90 -6.93 -12.67
C THR A 465 -23.04 -7.19 -13.65
N GLN A 466 -23.65 -6.12 -14.17
CA GLN A 466 -24.73 -6.22 -15.14
C GLN A 466 -24.79 -4.99 -16.06
N TRP A 467 -25.36 -5.17 -17.24
CA TRP A 467 -25.48 -4.13 -18.27
C TRP A 467 -26.76 -3.29 -18.14
N GLU A 468 -27.82 -3.86 -17.56
CA GLU A 468 -29.08 -3.15 -17.31
C GLU A 468 -29.06 -2.44 -15.94
N LYS A 469 -29.63 -1.23 -15.84
CA LYS A 469 -29.69 -0.47 -14.58
C LYS A 469 -30.48 -1.28 -13.53
N PRO A 470 -29.88 -1.66 -12.38
CA PRO A 470 -30.55 -2.46 -11.35
C PRO A 470 -31.86 -1.82 -10.88
N LYS A 471 -32.90 -2.63 -10.60
CA LYS A 471 -34.22 -2.16 -10.17
C LYS A 471 -34.16 -1.31 -8.89
N GLU A 472 -33.15 -1.54 -8.06
CA GLU A 472 -32.86 -0.80 -6.83
C GLU A 472 -32.32 0.62 -7.08
N LEU A 473 -31.77 0.90 -8.27
CA LEU A 473 -31.37 2.23 -8.72
C LEU A 473 -32.50 2.95 -9.49
N ILE A 474 -33.45 2.21 -10.06
CA ILE A 474 -34.60 2.76 -10.80
C ILE A 474 -35.65 3.36 -9.84
N GLY A 475 -35.87 2.74 -8.68
CA GLY A 475 -36.93 3.13 -7.73
C GLY A 475 -36.69 4.40 -6.89
N GLY A 476 -35.68 5.22 -7.19
CA GLY A 476 -35.29 6.35 -6.32
C GLY A 476 -34.91 7.64 -7.04
N GLU A 477 -35.20 7.78 -8.33
CA GLU A 477 -35.00 9.04 -9.09
C GLU A 477 -36.29 9.88 -9.19
N GLU A 478 -37.48 9.30 -8.95
CA GLU A 478 -38.76 10.03 -9.03
C GLU A 478 -39.21 10.70 -7.71
N GLN A 479 -38.48 10.58 -6.60
CA GLN A 479 -38.98 11.02 -5.27
C GLN A 479 -38.20 12.15 -4.57
N ASN A 480 -37.19 12.75 -5.19
CA ASN A 480 -36.46 13.90 -4.59
C ASN A 480 -36.87 15.27 -5.19
N SER A 481 -37.78 15.29 -6.16
CA SER A 481 -38.38 16.50 -6.74
C SER A 481 -39.72 16.89 -6.13
N THR A 482 -40.28 16.10 -5.20
CA THR A 482 -41.65 16.30 -4.69
C THR A 482 -41.74 16.17 -3.16
N ARG A 483 -40.94 16.94 -2.42
CA ARG A 483 -41.30 17.30 -1.04
C ARG A 483 -41.94 18.68 -1.07
N ASP A 484 -43.24 18.73 -0.83
CA ASP A 484 -43.99 19.98 -0.69
C ASP A 484 -43.31 20.92 0.32
N PHE A 485 -43.27 22.21 -0.02
CA PHE A 485 -42.81 23.25 0.89
C PHE A 485 -43.80 23.41 2.03
N ALA A 486 -43.31 23.67 3.24
CA ALA A 486 -44.12 24.04 4.39
C ALA A 486 -43.90 25.52 4.74
N ARG A 487 -44.92 26.15 5.36
CA ARG A 487 -44.79 27.51 5.90
C ARG A 487 -43.68 27.54 6.95
N GLY A 488 -42.69 28.42 6.76
CA GLY A 488 -41.51 28.54 7.60
C GLY A 488 -40.25 27.88 7.04
N ASP A 489 -40.33 27.16 5.91
CA ASP A 489 -39.16 26.57 5.28
C ASP A 489 -38.15 27.64 4.82
N LYS A 490 -36.87 27.43 5.14
CA LYS A 490 -35.77 28.29 4.67
C LYS A 490 -35.45 27.95 3.21
N VAL A 491 -35.53 28.96 2.37
CA VAL A 491 -35.34 28.84 0.92
C VAL A 491 -34.41 29.94 0.41
N GLU A 492 -33.89 29.76 -0.79
CA GLU A 492 -33.16 30.79 -1.52
C GLU A 492 -33.90 31.11 -2.81
N VAL A 493 -34.04 32.40 -3.11
CA VAL A 493 -34.68 32.92 -4.32
C VAL A 493 -33.63 33.63 -5.16
N TYR A 494 -33.52 33.28 -6.45
CA TYR A 494 -32.60 33.95 -7.36
C TYR A 494 -33.13 35.33 -7.76
N SER A 495 -32.39 36.39 -7.44
CA SER A 495 -32.68 37.74 -7.90
C SER A 495 -32.11 37.96 -9.30
N ASN A 496 -32.98 38.06 -10.31
CA ASN A 496 -32.54 38.32 -11.69
C ASN A 496 -31.85 39.69 -11.84
N SER A 497 -32.26 40.70 -11.07
CA SER A 497 -31.67 42.04 -11.14
C SER A 497 -30.28 42.12 -10.51
N ASN A 498 -29.97 41.26 -9.54
CA ASN A 498 -28.68 41.24 -8.83
C ASN A 498 -27.83 39.99 -9.12
N GLN A 499 -28.35 39.06 -9.94
CA GLN A 499 -27.73 37.78 -10.30
C GLN A 499 -27.18 36.99 -9.09
N VAL A 500 -27.92 36.99 -7.98
CA VAL A 500 -27.51 36.33 -6.74
C VAL A 500 -28.68 35.64 -6.05
N TRP A 501 -28.39 34.50 -5.43
CA TRP A 501 -29.33 33.79 -4.56
C TRP A 501 -29.50 34.55 -3.26
N CYS A 502 -30.73 34.92 -2.97
CA CYS A 502 -31.12 35.69 -1.79
C CYS A 502 -31.80 34.76 -0.79
N SER A 503 -31.43 34.84 0.48
CA SER A 503 -32.08 34.05 1.52
C SER A 503 -33.51 34.52 1.76
N GLY A 504 -34.41 33.57 1.98
CA GLY A 504 -35.82 33.80 2.22
C GLY A 504 -36.49 32.69 3.00
N VAL A 505 -37.77 32.90 3.28
CA VAL A 505 -38.63 31.98 4.04
C VAL A 505 -39.98 31.87 3.35
N VAL A 506 -40.53 30.66 3.31
CA VAL A 506 -41.87 30.42 2.78
C VAL A 506 -42.90 30.98 3.76
N GLU A 507 -43.64 32.02 3.36
CA GLU A 507 -44.70 32.62 4.18
C GLU A 507 -46.05 31.90 4.02
N LYS A 508 -46.37 31.45 2.80
CA LYS A 508 -47.61 30.71 2.49
C LYS A 508 -47.37 29.67 1.40
N VAL A 509 -48.06 28.55 1.51
CA VAL A 509 -48.02 27.44 0.56
C VAL A 509 -49.42 27.29 -0.04
N ASN A 510 -49.50 27.40 -1.36
CA ASN A 510 -50.69 27.12 -2.15
C ASN A 510 -50.52 25.73 -2.83
N PRO A 511 -51.56 25.17 -3.48
CA PRO A 511 -51.47 23.87 -4.14
C PRO A 511 -50.31 23.77 -5.14
N ASP A 512 -50.13 24.79 -5.99
CA ASP A 512 -49.13 24.77 -7.07
C ASP A 512 -48.00 25.82 -6.91
N THR A 513 -48.18 26.79 -6.03
CA THR A 513 -47.25 27.91 -5.82
C THR A 513 -46.89 28.11 -4.34
N VAL A 514 -45.79 28.80 -4.10
CA VAL A 514 -45.35 29.23 -2.77
C VAL A 514 -45.07 30.72 -2.79
N ASN A 515 -45.53 31.40 -1.73
CA ASN A 515 -45.20 32.79 -1.50
C ASN A 515 -43.99 32.85 -0.57
N VAL A 516 -42.91 33.42 -1.07
CA VAL A 516 -41.62 33.49 -0.37
C VAL A 516 -41.28 34.95 -0.08
N ALA A 517 -40.96 35.24 1.17
CA ALA A 517 -40.35 36.50 1.56
C ALA A 517 -38.83 36.34 1.53
N TYR A 518 -38.12 37.17 0.76
CA TYR A 518 -36.67 37.11 0.62
C TYR A 518 -36.05 38.50 0.76
N ARG A 519 -34.76 38.54 1.12
CA ARG A 519 -34.04 39.81 1.33
C ARG A 519 -33.14 40.14 0.14
N PRO A 520 -33.41 41.21 -0.63
CA PRO A 520 -32.52 41.65 -1.70
C PRO A 520 -31.15 42.09 -1.16
N PRO A 521 -30.07 41.95 -1.93
CA PRO A 521 -28.74 42.42 -1.53
C PRO A 521 -28.74 43.94 -1.39
N GLY A 522 -28.33 44.46 -0.23
CA GLY A 522 -28.27 45.90 0.05
C GLY A 522 -29.53 46.51 0.72
N ALA A 523 -30.58 45.73 0.95
CA ALA A 523 -31.76 46.21 1.68
C ALA A 523 -31.54 46.21 3.21
N PRO A 524 -32.09 47.19 3.96
CA PRO A 524 -32.03 47.22 5.42
C PRO A 524 -32.77 46.02 6.03
N ALA A 525 -32.41 45.64 7.27
CA ALA A 525 -32.77 44.35 7.87
C ALA A 525 -34.29 44.13 8.08
N ASP A 526 -35.07 45.21 8.06
CA ASP A 526 -36.51 45.27 8.23
C ASP A 526 -37.30 45.19 6.91
N GLN A 527 -36.64 45.28 5.75
CA GLN A 527 -37.31 45.28 4.45
C GLN A 527 -37.24 43.92 3.74
N TRP A 528 -38.41 43.31 3.54
CA TRP A 528 -38.57 42.00 2.89
C TRP A 528 -39.37 42.13 1.58
N ALA A 529 -38.87 41.55 0.50
CA ALA A 529 -39.58 41.44 -0.77
C ALA A 529 -40.35 40.12 -0.84
N ARG A 530 -41.55 40.11 -1.42
CA ARG A 530 -42.40 38.91 -1.56
C ARG A 530 -42.52 38.50 -3.02
N LYS A 531 -42.41 37.20 -3.29
CA LYS A 531 -42.59 36.64 -4.62
C LYS A 531 -43.35 35.33 -4.56
N GLU A 532 -44.36 35.22 -5.42
CA GLU A 532 -45.05 33.97 -5.67
C GLU A 532 -44.30 33.19 -6.76
N LEU A 533 -43.90 31.96 -6.45
CA LEU A 533 -43.13 31.10 -7.33
C LEU A 533 -43.79 29.72 -7.39
N SER A 534 -43.78 29.09 -8.55
CA SER A 534 -44.13 27.67 -8.64
C SER A 534 -43.19 26.84 -7.76
N LYS A 535 -43.70 25.78 -7.13
CA LYS A 535 -42.90 24.86 -6.30
C LYS A 535 -41.71 24.25 -7.06
N ALA A 536 -41.79 24.16 -8.39
CA ALA A 536 -40.72 23.64 -9.25
C ALA A 536 -39.95 24.73 -10.00
N HIS A 537 -40.12 26.01 -9.65
CA HIS A 537 -39.53 27.12 -10.39
C HIS A 537 -37.99 27.14 -10.26
N GLU A 538 -37.27 27.27 -11.37
CA GLU A 538 -35.79 27.21 -11.44
C GLU A 538 -35.05 28.25 -10.57
N THR A 539 -35.74 29.34 -10.21
CA THR A 539 -35.22 30.41 -9.34
C THR A 539 -35.57 30.24 -7.87
N LEU A 540 -36.08 29.07 -7.45
CA LEU A 540 -36.39 28.73 -6.07
C LEU A 540 -35.69 27.43 -5.68
N ARG A 541 -34.92 27.45 -4.59
CA ARG A 541 -34.28 26.25 -4.02
C ARG A 541 -34.34 26.25 -2.50
N ARG A 542 -34.10 25.10 -1.85
CA ARG A 542 -34.00 25.04 -0.38
C ARG A 542 -32.62 25.52 0.07
N ALA A 543 -32.57 26.17 1.23
CA ALA A 543 -31.31 26.70 1.76
C ALA A 543 -30.37 25.55 2.18
N GLY A 544 -29.28 25.35 1.43
CA GLY A 544 -28.28 24.29 1.69
C GLY A 544 -27.94 23.40 0.49
N ASP A 545 -28.72 23.43 -0.59
CA ASP A 545 -28.51 22.61 -1.79
C ASP A 545 -27.40 23.20 -2.69
N ARG A 546 -26.13 23.12 -2.26
CA ARG A 546 -24.97 23.66 -3.01
C ARG A 546 -24.39 22.73 -4.09
N GLU A 547 -24.89 21.51 -4.25
CA GLU A 547 -24.25 20.50 -5.11
C GLU A 547 -24.95 20.18 -6.46
N SER A 548 -26.12 20.73 -6.78
CA SER A 548 -26.91 20.24 -7.94
C SER A 548 -26.95 21.15 -9.19
N ALA A 549 -26.04 22.13 -9.35
CA ALA A 549 -26.12 23.10 -10.46
C ALA A 549 -24.84 23.18 -11.33
N LYS A 550 -24.38 22.05 -11.88
CA LYS A 550 -23.30 22.04 -12.90
C LYS A 550 -23.67 21.46 -14.26
N GLU A 551 -24.92 21.05 -14.51
CA GLU A 551 -25.23 20.30 -15.74
C GLU A 551 -26.29 20.90 -16.69
N SER A 552 -26.85 22.09 -16.45
CA SER A 552 -27.92 22.65 -17.31
C SER A 552 -27.70 24.07 -17.84
N ALA A 553 -26.46 24.51 -18.04
CA ALA A 553 -26.16 25.83 -18.65
C ALA A 553 -25.38 25.71 -19.96
N ARG A 554 -25.74 24.74 -20.80
CA ARG A 554 -25.18 24.61 -22.15
C ARG A 554 -26.30 24.47 -23.18
N GLY A 555 -26.94 25.60 -23.49
CA GLY A 555 -27.91 25.68 -24.58
C GLY A 555 -28.40 27.10 -24.81
N SER A 556 -28.22 27.59 -26.03
CA SER A 556 -28.72 28.84 -26.62
C SER A 556 -27.85 30.10 -26.44
N ALA A 557 -27.26 30.51 -27.56
CA ALA A 557 -26.48 31.72 -27.76
C ALA A 557 -27.35 32.86 -28.27
N THR A 558 -27.14 34.10 -27.80
CA THR A 558 -26.91 35.31 -28.62
C THR A 558 -26.87 36.59 -27.76
N ALA A 559 -25.66 37.05 -27.41
CA ALA A 559 -25.27 38.46 -27.15
C ALA A 559 -23.76 38.50 -26.82
N PRO A 560 -23.00 39.54 -27.22
CA PRO A 560 -21.57 39.59 -26.94
C PRO A 560 -21.34 39.75 -25.43
N SER A 561 -20.74 38.73 -24.80
CA SER A 561 -20.39 38.73 -23.38
C SER A 561 -19.15 39.59 -23.11
N PRO A 562 -19.09 40.30 -21.96
CA PRO A 562 -17.89 41.00 -21.53
C PRO A 562 -16.79 39.98 -21.15
N GLU A 563 -15.55 40.27 -21.54
CA GLU A 563 -14.39 39.41 -21.29
C GLU A 563 -14.24 39.07 -19.79
N ILE A 564 -14.32 37.78 -19.46
CA ILE A 564 -13.98 37.29 -18.12
C ILE A 564 -12.47 37.35 -17.98
N LYS A 565 -11.94 38.38 -17.32
CA LYS A 565 -10.50 38.48 -17.02
C LYS A 565 -10.06 37.33 -16.10
N ARG A 566 -9.05 36.57 -16.55
CA ARG A 566 -8.50 35.38 -15.88
C ARG A 566 -7.74 35.69 -14.57
N TRP A 567 -7.33 36.95 -14.39
CA TRP A 567 -6.55 37.48 -13.28
C TRP A 567 -7.19 38.78 -12.81
N THR A 568 -7.14 39.08 -11.51
CA THR A 568 -7.54 40.41 -11.01
C THR A 568 -6.56 41.48 -11.49
N SER A 569 -6.96 42.75 -11.42
CA SER A 569 -6.08 43.87 -11.76
C SER A 569 -4.84 43.92 -10.87
N GLU A 570 -4.99 43.56 -9.59
CA GLU A 570 -3.90 43.50 -8.60
C GLU A 570 -2.94 42.33 -8.89
N GLU A 571 -3.47 41.14 -9.17
CA GLU A 571 -2.66 39.98 -9.58
C GLU A 571 -1.90 40.27 -10.86
N SER A 572 -2.57 40.85 -11.87
CA SER A 572 -1.96 41.15 -13.16
C SER A 572 -0.80 42.12 -13.01
N ALA A 573 -0.96 43.21 -12.24
CA ALA A 573 0.09 44.19 -12.02
C ALA A 573 1.30 43.59 -11.25
N ALA A 574 1.04 42.82 -10.19
CA ALA A 574 2.10 42.20 -9.40
C ALA A 574 2.84 41.09 -10.17
N TYR A 575 2.10 40.21 -10.84
CA TYR A 575 2.71 39.08 -11.56
C TYR A 575 3.47 39.55 -12.80
N GLU A 576 3.07 40.66 -13.43
CA GLU A 576 3.87 41.30 -14.48
C GLU A 576 5.24 41.71 -13.97
N SER A 577 5.28 42.39 -12.82
CA SER A 577 6.52 42.81 -12.18
C SER A 577 7.41 41.60 -11.81
N PHE A 578 6.80 40.53 -11.27
CA PHE A 578 7.53 39.30 -10.95
C PHE A 578 8.05 38.58 -12.20
N PHE A 579 7.29 38.56 -13.28
CA PHE A 579 7.70 37.94 -14.55
C PHE A 579 8.88 38.70 -15.17
N GLN A 580 8.90 40.03 -15.09
CA GLN A 580 10.05 40.83 -15.51
C GLN A 580 11.29 40.58 -14.64
N ALA A 581 11.11 40.30 -13.34
CA ALA A 581 12.20 40.08 -12.40
C ALA A 581 12.78 38.65 -12.44
N GLY A 582 11.98 37.64 -12.80
CA GLY A 582 12.39 36.22 -12.68
C GLY A 582 11.70 35.23 -13.62
N GLY A 583 10.90 35.70 -14.57
CA GLY A 583 10.18 34.87 -15.55
C GLY A 583 11.04 34.33 -16.69
N GLU A 584 12.30 34.77 -16.81
CA GLU A 584 13.21 34.29 -17.83
C GLU A 584 13.53 32.78 -17.67
N PRO A 585 13.65 32.05 -18.79
CA PRO A 585 14.11 30.66 -18.80
C PRO A 585 15.37 30.44 -17.96
N GLY A 586 15.34 29.41 -17.10
CA GLY A 586 16.45 29.09 -16.20
C GLY A 586 16.55 29.95 -14.93
N LYS A 587 15.85 31.09 -14.85
CA LYS A 587 15.79 31.92 -13.63
C LYS A 587 14.56 31.64 -12.76
N VAL A 588 13.49 31.07 -13.33
CA VAL A 588 12.22 30.86 -12.60
C VAL A 588 12.38 30.03 -11.33
N ALA A 589 13.12 28.92 -11.37
CA ALA A 589 13.29 28.07 -10.19
C ALA A 589 14.04 28.80 -9.06
N GLY A 590 15.09 29.56 -9.39
CA GLY A 590 15.83 30.38 -8.42
C GLY A 590 15.02 31.58 -7.92
N TYR A 591 14.10 32.09 -8.73
CA TYR A 591 13.17 33.13 -8.32
C TYR A 591 12.10 32.60 -7.36
N LEU A 592 11.47 31.45 -7.67
CA LEU A 592 10.48 30.83 -6.80
C LEU A 592 11.05 30.39 -5.45
N SER A 593 12.34 30.01 -5.38
CA SER A 593 12.99 29.69 -4.10
C SER A 593 13.07 30.86 -3.13
N LYS A 594 12.93 32.10 -3.61
CA LYS A 594 12.89 33.31 -2.77
C LYS A 594 11.57 33.48 -2.01
N SER A 595 10.58 32.64 -2.27
CA SER A 595 9.29 32.66 -1.56
C SER A 595 9.36 32.19 -0.11
N GLY A 596 10.47 31.59 0.32
CA GLY A 596 10.60 30.99 1.65
C GLY A 596 9.83 29.67 1.83
N LEU A 597 9.17 29.18 0.78
CA LEU A 597 8.45 27.91 0.83
C LEU A 597 9.40 26.70 0.77
N PRO A 598 9.05 25.58 1.44
CA PRO A 598 9.78 24.32 1.32
C PRO A 598 9.86 23.86 -0.14
N ARG A 599 11.00 23.27 -0.51
CA ARG A 599 11.23 22.76 -1.88
C ARG A 599 10.16 21.75 -2.33
N LYS A 600 9.60 20.98 -1.39
CA LYS A 600 8.48 20.06 -1.62
C LYS A 600 7.21 20.79 -2.07
N ALA A 601 6.87 21.93 -1.45
CA ALA A 601 5.75 22.76 -1.87
C ALA A 601 5.98 23.41 -3.24
N LEU A 602 7.20 23.90 -3.50
CA LEU A 602 7.56 24.48 -4.80
C LEU A 602 7.43 23.48 -5.95
N LYS A 603 7.76 22.20 -5.71
CA LYS A 603 7.56 21.12 -6.68
C LYS A 603 6.08 20.93 -7.04
N GLU A 604 5.20 20.93 -6.04
CA GLU A 604 3.75 20.80 -6.27
C GLU A 604 3.17 22.03 -6.99
N ILE A 605 3.61 23.24 -6.61
CA ILE A 605 3.26 24.49 -7.30
C ILE A 605 3.64 24.39 -8.78
N TRP A 606 4.87 23.97 -9.09
CA TRP A 606 5.34 23.81 -10.45
C TRP A 606 4.49 22.80 -11.23
N THR A 607 4.18 21.66 -10.62
CA THR A 607 3.41 20.59 -11.28
C THR A 607 1.99 21.04 -11.61
N VAL A 608 1.35 21.83 -10.74
CA VAL A 608 -0.01 22.34 -10.99
C VAL A 608 0.01 23.50 -12.00
N ALA A 609 1.02 24.36 -11.96
CA ALA A 609 1.15 25.52 -12.83
C ALA A 609 1.64 25.19 -14.25
N ASN A 610 2.39 24.09 -14.41
CA ASN A 610 2.97 23.64 -15.68
C ASN A 610 2.55 22.18 -16.00
N PRO A 611 1.28 21.92 -16.36
CA PRO A 611 0.78 20.57 -16.60
C PRO A 611 1.43 19.87 -17.80
N ARG A 612 2.12 20.61 -18.68
CA ARG A 612 2.83 20.08 -19.85
C ARG A 612 4.32 19.86 -19.59
N MET A 613 4.82 20.23 -18.41
CA MET A 613 6.23 20.15 -18.03
C MET A 613 7.15 20.84 -19.05
N ASN A 614 6.71 21.98 -19.59
CA ASN A 614 7.51 22.78 -20.50
C ASN A 614 8.79 23.25 -19.79
N SER A 615 9.94 23.16 -20.47
CA SER A 615 11.22 23.67 -19.98
C SER A 615 11.26 25.21 -19.93
N LEU A 616 10.36 25.85 -20.68
CA LEU A 616 10.16 27.30 -20.74
C LEU A 616 8.75 27.58 -20.23
N LEU A 617 8.64 28.33 -19.14
CA LEU A 617 7.35 28.77 -18.64
C LEU A 617 6.90 29.99 -19.42
N GLU A 618 5.75 29.88 -20.07
CA GLU A 618 5.09 31.04 -20.64
C GLU A 618 4.50 31.91 -19.52
N LYS A 619 4.18 33.16 -19.85
CA LYS A 619 3.67 34.16 -18.91
C LYS A 619 2.47 33.67 -18.09
N GLU A 620 1.56 32.90 -18.70
CA GLU A 620 0.41 32.34 -17.98
C GLU A 620 0.79 31.29 -16.94
N GLU A 621 1.77 30.45 -17.24
CA GLU A 621 2.22 29.39 -16.35
C GLU A 621 3.02 29.99 -15.18
N PHE A 622 3.82 31.03 -15.45
CA PHE A 622 4.49 31.80 -14.40
C PHE A 622 3.49 32.53 -13.48
N PHE A 623 2.46 33.16 -14.03
CA PHE A 623 1.41 33.82 -13.24
C PHE A 623 0.68 32.81 -12.35
N MET A 624 0.47 31.60 -12.85
CA MET A 624 -0.07 30.50 -12.05
C MET A 624 0.88 30.09 -10.92
N CYS A 625 2.18 30.00 -11.16
CA CYS A 625 3.18 29.76 -10.10
C CYS A 625 3.08 30.83 -9.00
N CYS A 626 2.96 32.11 -9.35
CA CYS A 626 2.82 33.20 -8.37
C CYS A 626 1.51 33.09 -7.58
N ARG A 627 0.38 32.78 -8.22
CA ARG A 627 -0.91 32.58 -7.52
C ARG A 627 -0.84 31.44 -6.51
N LEU A 628 -0.32 30.29 -6.92
CA LEU A 628 -0.22 29.11 -6.05
C LEU A 628 0.79 29.32 -4.91
N THR A 629 1.85 30.10 -5.15
CA THR A 629 2.80 30.52 -4.11
C THR A 629 2.09 31.35 -3.04
N GLY A 630 1.23 32.30 -3.42
CA GLY A 630 0.43 33.10 -2.49
C GLY A 630 -0.54 32.26 -1.64
N HIS A 631 -1.16 31.23 -2.24
CA HIS A 631 -1.98 30.27 -1.50
C HIS A 631 -1.15 29.49 -0.46
N CYS A 632 0.03 28.98 -0.83
CA CYS A 632 0.90 28.29 0.12
C CYS A 632 1.41 29.20 1.24
N GLN A 633 1.80 30.44 0.94
CA GLN A 633 2.28 31.39 1.96
C GLN A 633 1.17 31.78 2.94
N ALA A 634 -0.08 31.90 2.47
CA ALA A 634 -1.23 32.18 3.32
C ALA A 634 -1.53 31.05 4.34
N MET A 635 -1.05 29.82 4.09
CA MET A 635 -1.20 28.68 5.00
C MET A 635 -0.10 28.63 6.08
N GLY A 636 1.00 29.37 5.92
CA GLY A 636 2.08 29.42 6.92
C GLY A 636 2.77 28.07 7.13
N GLU A 637 3.02 27.71 8.40
CA GLU A 637 3.70 26.45 8.81
C GLU A 637 2.77 25.22 8.81
N ASP A 638 1.72 25.22 7.98
CA ASP A 638 0.83 24.07 7.86
C ASP A 638 1.62 22.81 7.44
N VAL A 639 1.35 21.70 8.13
CA VAL A 639 1.96 20.40 7.86
C VAL A 639 1.81 20.01 6.39
N ILE A 640 0.69 20.37 5.75
CA ILE A 640 0.43 20.07 4.34
C ILE A 640 1.42 20.81 3.42
N VAL A 641 1.80 22.05 3.75
CA VAL A 641 2.80 22.82 2.99
C VAL A 641 4.21 22.32 3.26
N ALA A 642 4.50 21.94 4.51
CA ALA A 642 5.79 21.37 4.92
C ALA A 642 6.08 20.00 4.28
N GLU A 643 5.08 19.12 4.25
CA GLU A 643 5.18 17.76 3.70
C GLU A 643 5.02 17.73 2.18
N GLY A 644 4.23 18.64 1.61
CA GLY A 644 3.95 18.72 0.18
C GLY A 644 3.12 17.54 -0.32
N GLY A 645 3.40 17.08 -1.55
CA GLY A 645 2.76 15.89 -2.13
C GLY A 645 1.29 16.06 -2.50
N ARG A 646 0.57 14.94 -2.60
CA ARG A 646 -0.80 14.88 -3.13
C ARG A 646 -1.85 15.70 -2.36
N PRO A 647 -1.84 15.77 -1.01
CA PRO A 647 -2.75 16.62 -0.27
C PRO A 647 -2.61 18.09 -0.66
N LEU A 648 -1.38 18.59 -0.73
CA LEU A 648 -1.09 19.94 -1.19
C LEU A 648 -1.48 20.12 -2.67
N ARG A 649 -1.15 19.17 -3.55
CA ARG A 649 -1.49 19.23 -4.98
C ARG A 649 -2.99 19.35 -5.22
N LYS A 650 -3.82 18.55 -4.53
CA LYS A 650 -5.28 18.61 -4.63
C LYS A 650 -5.82 19.96 -4.18
N LEU A 651 -5.26 20.49 -3.10
CA LEU A 651 -5.62 21.80 -2.58
C LEU A 651 -5.27 22.91 -3.58
N LEU A 652 -4.06 22.87 -4.15
CA LEU A 652 -3.60 23.84 -5.16
C LEU A 652 -4.44 23.74 -6.45
N GLN A 653 -4.82 22.55 -6.89
CA GLN A 653 -5.73 22.35 -8.03
C GLN A 653 -7.14 22.90 -7.78
N ALA A 654 -7.64 22.79 -6.56
CA ALA A 654 -8.93 23.36 -6.18
C ALA A 654 -8.89 24.90 -6.18
N ASN A 655 -7.75 25.49 -5.82
CA ASN A 655 -7.58 26.93 -5.63
C ASN A 655 -6.91 27.67 -6.81
N CYS A 656 -6.47 26.99 -7.87
CA CYS A 656 -5.75 27.60 -8.99
C CYS A 656 -6.58 28.65 -9.79
N LYS A 657 -7.91 28.58 -9.68
CA LYS A 657 -8.85 29.53 -10.33
C LYS A 657 -9.31 30.66 -9.42
N VAL A 658 -8.88 30.67 -8.17
CA VAL A 658 -9.30 31.64 -7.15
C VAL A 658 -8.09 32.50 -6.77
N PRO A 659 -8.25 33.83 -6.65
CA PRO A 659 -7.16 34.69 -6.18
C PRO A 659 -6.69 34.26 -4.78
N PRO A 660 -5.39 34.39 -4.49
CA PRO A 660 -4.85 33.99 -3.20
C PRO A 660 -5.29 34.96 -2.09
N PRO A 661 -5.36 34.50 -0.82
CA PRO A 661 -5.70 35.37 0.31
C PRO A 661 -4.75 36.57 0.47
N ALA A 662 -3.50 36.41 0.05
CA ALA A 662 -2.50 37.47 -0.09
C ALA A 662 -1.63 37.20 -1.34
N LEU A 663 -1.14 38.27 -1.97
CA LEU A 663 -0.20 38.15 -3.09
C LEU A 663 1.12 37.50 -2.64
N ALA A 664 1.74 36.74 -3.55
CA ALA A 664 3.00 36.08 -3.26
C ALA A 664 4.12 37.08 -2.95
N GLN A 665 4.92 36.75 -1.95
CA GLN A 665 6.09 37.51 -1.54
C GLN A 665 7.36 36.75 -1.93
N PHE A 666 8.34 37.45 -2.48
CA PHE A 666 9.64 36.90 -2.87
C PHE A 666 10.74 37.80 -2.28
N HIS A 667 11.66 37.24 -1.50
CA HIS A 667 12.69 37.97 -0.74
C HIS A 667 14.08 38.00 -1.41
#